data_AF-A0A0S9PL95-F1
#
_entry.id   AF-A0A0S9PL95-F1
#
_cell.length_a   1.000
_cell.length_b   1.000
_cell.length_c   1.000
_cell.angle_alpha   90.00
_cell.angle_beta   90.00
_cell.angle_gamma   90.00
#
_symmetry.space_group_name_H-M   'P 1'
#
loop_
_entity.id
_entity.type
_entity.pdbx_description
1 polymer ?
#
loop_
_entity_poly.entity_id
_entity_poly.type
_entity_poly.pdbx_seq_one_letter_code
_entity_poly.pdbx_strand_id
1 'polypeptide(L)'
;MPLPPEPHPSREPPEGRVLRQLAEAVLFEGLADLSPPRRDAPGRLAWRLGARRFRADGVLGPFGRPRLVPATLETAGPDGAWRAADLSSLVDALPAAPEPRMRLLAELGQTIELCRWNAETLRAPDRRTLPFAALDAALWEGHPYHPCFKTRTGFTLDDHRRYGPEGAAPFRLEWLGVRRDAVALRFPGTEADFRRAELGVDLDRLERRLHAAGHSFATHAVLPVHPWQMRHLEAGALRPWLAEGRAVALGAAGARYGASQSLRTLHNLDDPHAASVKLALSVVSTSSLRTLDPHFVLTGPALSDWLAAIVAGDPLLRGPYRVDVLREYAAALADRDGPLAGQVAALWRESPRLAPGEAAVPFNALMACEPDGSTFVAPWLLRHGLRAWLDRLVEVAVLPVWHLLVAHGIAVEAHGQNMILVHRDGWPERVILRDFHESAEYGVDFVADPARVPDFGAIDPAHAGPADDRFHAMRAAPVLAELVTDSLFVFSLCEVTHLLGRRHGLDEADFWRGLGLRLRRHAVAHGLEARLARLQVDAPRLRVEALLSRKLGLDPARCCRRVPNALLSAPQDSPGEVMIEIDGRRIGADEMEAAIRRVEARAGLTGGDGERVAARFGDTPTCLAFILAARRRGATLLPIHPALPDAGARRLAERAGCHRLFLDNLDGEVLAGAPPPVPGEGQLLQMSSGTTGEPKCIARAWSAVEREIESYVAAFPEPDGMTPVVACPITHSYGLICGLLVGLRRGRVPVILDTTNPKYLLRRLREIERPLLYTAPALLHTLSRLLPEGERIHAAMTSGTLLPGPWFGAIRARVEHLFQQYGCSETGCIAVNPDLRRADVIGRPLPHHRVRAGEDADHPAEIVVEGEGGAVRTADLGYLGPDGMLVFVSRLDDTINVSGLNVYPGEVEDVVMAMPGVTDAVAFARPDPFAGERVTLLFSAEAPVPPRDLQDWCRRWLAGHQVPGQAVQVSAIPRQANGKISRREVAERYCSGALAEARA
;
A
#
# COMPACT_ATOMS: atom_id res chain seq x y z
N MET A 1 6.44 21.45 17.25
CA MET A 1 7.10 20.60 18.26
C MET A 1 6.54 19.19 18.11
N PRO A 2 7.35 18.13 18.28
CA PRO A 2 6.77 16.81 18.50
C PRO A 2 5.93 16.89 19.78
N LEU A 3 4.67 16.44 19.69
CA LEU A 3 3.79 16.31 20.85
C LEU A 3 4.51 15.47 21.91
N PRO A 4 4.36 15.77 23.21
CA PRO A 4 4.92 14.92 24.25
C PRO A 4 4.43 13.47 24.07
N PRO A 5 5.26 12.47 24.40
CA PRO A 5 4.83 11.07 24.36
C PRO A 5 3.64 10.91 25.31
N GLU A 6 2.52 10.42 24.78
CA GLU A 6 1.38 10.07 25.64
C GLU A 6 1.84 9.06 26.69
N PRO A 7 1.40 9.19 27.96
CA PRO A 7 1.50 8.09 28.89
C PRO A 7 0.84 6.87 28.25
N HIS A 8 1.45 5.70 28.46
CA HIS A 8 0.91 4.42 28.02
C HIS A 8 -0.59 4.31 28.39
N PRO A 9 -1.47 3.73 27.55
CA PRO A 9 -2.85 3.44 27.92
C PRO A 9 -3.03 2.67 29.25
N SER A 10 -1.98 1.97 29.72
CA SER A 10 -1.93 1.26 31.01
C SER A 10 -1.46 2.14 32.18
N ARG A 11 -1.00 3.37 31.90
CA ARG A 11 -0.54 4.37 32.86
C ARG A 11 -1.43 5.61 32.92
N GLU A 12 -2.30 5.82 31.93
CA GLU A 12 -3.39 6.79 32.03
C GLU A 12 -4.44 6.27 33.03
N PRO A 13 -4.83 7.05 34.06
CA PRO A 13 -5.93 6.66 34.95
C PRO A 13 -7.22 6.43 34.15
N PRO A 14 -8.05 5.43 34.51
CA PRO A 14 -9.28 5.12 33.77
C PRO A 14 -10.19 6.32 33.48
N GLU A 15 -10.26 7.28 34.41
CA GLU A 15 -11.06 8.51 34.29
C GLU A 15 -10.52 9.42 33.19
N GLY A 16 -9.19 9.56 33.11
CA GLY A 16 -8.52 10.35 32.09
C GLY A 16 -8.81 9.80 30.70
N ARG A 17 -8.69 8.47 30.54
CA ARG A 17 -8.99 7.79 29.29
C ARG A 17 -10.45 7.98 28.85
N VAL A 18 -11.39 7.73 29.76
CA VAL A 18 -12.83 7.84 29.46
C VAL A 18 -13.21 9.28 29.13
N LEU A 19 -12.66 10.26 29.85
CA LEU A 19 -12.85 11.69 29.59
C LEU A 19 -12.29 12.08 28.22
N ARG A 20 -11.09 11.63 27.89
CA ARG A 20 -10.44 11.89 26.60
C ARG A 20 -11.25 11.30 25.44
N GLN A 21 -11.64 10.03 25.51
CA GLN A 21 -12.46 9.39 24.47
C GLN A 21 -13.83 10.06 24.32
N LEU A 22 -14.45 10.53 25.42
CA LEU A 22 -15.70 11.29 25.35
C LEU A 22 -15.49 12.61 24.60
N ALA A 23 -14.42 13.35 24.90
CA ALA A 23 -14.09 14.58 24.20
C ALA A 23 -13.78 14.35 22.72
N GLU A 24 -13.03 13.30 22.39
CA GLU A 24 -12.75 12.88 21.01
C GLU A 24 -14.04 12.54 20.25
N ALA A 25 -14.96 11.77 20.85
CA ALA A 25 -16.26 11.45 20.24
C ALA A 25 -17.14 12.69 20.04
N VAL A 26 -17.19 13.61 21.02
CA VAL A 26 -17.91 14.89 20.91
C VAL A 26 -17.41 15.71 19.72
N LEU A 27 -16.08 15.81 19.57
CA LEU A 27 -15.45 16.54 18.46
C LEU A 27 -15.70 15.84 17.12
N PHE A 28 -15.53 14.51 17.08
CA PHE A 28 -15.66 13.72 15.87
C PHE A 28 -17.10 13.69 15.33
N GLU A 29 -18.10 13.63 16.20
CA GLU A 29 -19.52 13.62 15.80
C GLU A 29 -20.10 15.01 15.57
N GLY A 30 -19.33 16.07 15.88
CA GLY A 30 -19.73 17.44 15.56
C GLY A 30 -20.76 17.99 16.53
N LEU A 31 -20.75 17.46 17.75
CA LEU A 31 -21.56 17.97 18.86
C LEU A 31 -20.99 19.29 19.41
N ALA A 32 -19.75 19.62 19.04
CA ALA A 32 -19.05 20.84 19.43
C ALA A 32 -18.57 21.67 18.23
N ASP A 33 -18.55 22.99 18.41
CA ASP A 33 -18.02 23.95 17.45
C ASP A 33 -16.51 24.10 17.65
N LEU A 34 -15.72 23.53 16.73
CA LEU A 34 -14.27 23.67 16.75
C LEU A 34 -13.88 25.11 16.41
N SER A 35 -13.05 25.72 17.27
CA SER A 35 -12.49 27.05 17.03
C SER A 35 -11.36 26.98 16.01
N PRO A 36 -11.16 28.02 15.18
CA PRO A 36 -10.06 28.04 14.23
C PRO A 36 -8.70 27.94 14.95
N PRO A 37 -7.73 27.19 14.38
CA PRO A 37 -6.42 27.02 15.00
C PRO A 37 -5.71 28.37 15.15
N ARG A 38 -5.18 28.64 16.35
CA ARG A 38 -4.44 29.88 16.59
C ARG A 38 -2.99 29.73 16.11
N ARG A 39 -2.48 30.72 15.36
CA ARG A 39 -1.13 30.69 14.76
C ARG A 39 0.00 30.63 15.80
N ASP A 40 -0.25 31.09 17.02
CA ASP A 40 0.67 31.17 18.15
C ASP A 40 0.73 29.89 19.01
N ALA A 41 -0.20 28.95 18.83
CA ALA A 41 -0.24 27.68 19.55
C ALA A 41 -0.60 26.50 18.63
N PRO A 42 0.27 26.17 17.64
CA PRO A 42 0.05 25.02 16.76
C PRO A 42 0.04 23.72 17.60
N GLY A 43 -1.02 22.93 17.47
CA GLY A 43 -1.20 21.66 18.20
C GLY A 43 -2.14 21.73 19.40
N ARG A 44 -2.84 22.85 19.61
CA ARG A 44 -3.89 22.97 20.64
C ARG A 44 -5.26 23.16 20.01
N LEU A 45 -6.14 22.18 20.22
CA LEU A 45 -7.53 22.22 19.77
C LEU A 45 -8.37 22.93 20.83
N ALA A 46 -9.22 23.87 20.39
CA ALA A 46 -10.17 24.57 21.26
C ALA A 46 -11.57 24.47 20.63
N TRP A 47 -12.60 24.26 21.46
CA TRP A 47 -13.97 24.12 20.98
C TRP A 47 -14.98 24.66 21.97
N ARG A 48 -16.21 24.86 21.48
CA ARG A 48 -17.37 25.21 22.29
C ARG A 48 -18.37 24.07 22.29
N LEU A 49 -18.87 23.72 23.45
CA LEU A 49 -19.96 22.76 23.62
C LEU A 49 -21.04 23.45 24.46
N GLY A 50 -22.13 23.83 23.79
CA GLY A 50 -23.13 24.72 24.35
C GLY A 50 -22.52 26.05 24.82
N ALA A 51 -22.76 26.42 26.09
CA ALA A 51 -22.21 27.63 26.69
C ALA A 51 -20.76 27.49 27.16
N ARG A 52 -20.21 26.27 27.24
CA ARG A 52 -18.89 25.99 27.80
C ARG A 52 -17.81 25.99 26.73
N ARG A 53 -16.58 26.33 27.14
CA ARG A 53 -15.39 26.34 26.28
C ARG A 53 -14.39 25.32 26.80
N PHE A 54 -13.84 24.53 25.89
CA PHE A 54 -12.87 23.50 26.18
C PHE A 54 -11.62 23.68 25.31
N ARG A 55 -10.49 23.18 25.79
CA ARG A 55 -9.26 23.07 25.00
C ARG A 55 -8.42 21.88 25.45
N ALA A 56 -7.67 21.30 24.53
CA ALA A 56 -6.71 20.23 24.78
C ALA A 56 -5.60 20.29 23.74
N ASP A 57 -4.43 19.75 24.06
CA ASP A 57 -3.41 19.52 23.05
C ASP A 57 -3.82 18.32 22.21
N GLY A 58 -3.61 18.37 20.89
CA GLY A 58 -4.07 17.31 19.99
C GLY A 58 -4.06 17.71 18.54
N VAL A 59 -4.33 16.72 17.69
CA VAL A 59 -4.38 16.87 16.22
C VAL A 59 -5.60 16.15 15.65
N LEU A 60 -5.95 16.49 14.40
CA LEU A 60 -6.91 15.72 13.62
C LEU A 60 -6.13 14.74 12.74
N GLY A 61 -6.39 13.45 12.93
CA GLY A 61 -5.84 12.37 12.11
C GLY A 61 -6.68 12.08 10.86
N PRO A 62 -6.44 10.93 10.22
CA PRO A 62 -7.22 10.45 9.08
C PRO A 62 -8.73 10.49 9.35
N PHE A 63 -9.51 10.82 8.32
CA PHE A 63 -10.95 11.06 8.40
C PHE A 63 -11.37 12.16 9.38
N GLY A 64 -10.44 13.03 9.81
CA GLY A 64 -10.73 14.06 10.81
C GLY A 64 -10.90 13.52 12.23
N ARG A 65 -10.43 12.29 12.51
CA ARG A 65 -10.45 11.69 13.85
C ARG A 65 -9.62 12.53 14.84
N PRO A 66 -10.22 13.08 15.91
CA PRO A 66 -9.46 13.79 16.93
C PRO A 66 -8.54 12.83 17.70
N ARG A 67 -7.29 13.25 17.92
CA ARG A 67 -6.28 12.55 18.72
C ARG A 67 -5.81 13.51 19.81
N LEU A 68 -6.44 13.46 20.97
CA LEU A 68 -6.17 14.37 22.07
C LEU A 68 -5.07 13.81 22.97
N VAL A 69 -4.18 14.67 23.45
CA VAL A 69 -3.11 14.26 24.37
C VAL A 69 -3.70 14.06 25.78
N PRO A 70 -3.44 12.92 26.45
CA PRO A 70 -3.86 12.65 27.82
C PRO A 70 -3.52 13.77 28.80
N ALA A 71 -4.40 14.00 29.77
CA ALA A 71 -4.25 14.98 30.84
C ALA A 71 -4.08 16.46 30.40
N THR A 72 -4.37 16.81 29.14
CA THR A 72 -4.31 18.20 28.65
C THR A 72 -5.68 18.89 28.53
N LEU A 73 -6.77 18.17 28.82
CA LEU A 73 -8.13 18.67 28.65
C LEU A 73 -8.50 19.66 29.75
N GLU A 74 -8.87 20.87 29.33
CA GLU A 74 -9.26 21.97 30.20
C GLU A 74 -10.62 22.55 29.79
N THR A 75 -11.36 23.09 30.77
CA THR A 75 -12.58 23.86 30.60
C THR A 75 -12.39 25.28 31.15
N ALA A 76 -13.02 26.27 30.52
CA ALA A 76 -13.03 27.63 31.04
C ALA A 76 -14.09 27.77 32.16
N GLY A 77 -13.67 28.32 33.30
CA GLY A 77 -14.56 28.68 34.40
C GLY A 77 -15.39 29.95 34.13
N PRO A 78 -16.33 30.29 35.02
CA PRO A 78 -17.13 31.52 34.92
C PRO A 78 -16.28 32.81 34.96
N ASP A 79 -15.13 32.73 35.63
CA ASP A 79 -14.09 33.77 35.74
C ASP A 79 -13.21 33.88 34.48
N GLY A 80 -13.42 33.01 33.49
CA GLY A 80 -12.60 32.93 32.28
C GLY A 80 -11.26 32.20 32.46
N ALA A 81 -10.93 31.74 33.67
CA ALA A 81 -9.73 30.96 33.94
C ALA A 81 -9.88 29.53 33.44
N TRP A 82 -8.81 28.96 32.90
CA TRP A 82 -8.80 27.56 32.46
C TRP A 82 -8.46 26.63 33.61
N ARG A 83 -9.22 25.54 33.75
CA ARG A 83 -9.06 24.52 34.78
C ARG A 83 -9.16 23.14 34.14
N ALA A 84 -8.56 22.12 34.76
CA ALA A 84 -8.71 20.74 34.31
C ALA A 84 -10.20 20.39 34.18
N ALA A 85 -10.58 19.79 33.06
CA ALA A 85 -11.96 19.34 32.85
C ALA A 85 -12.22 18.02 33.58
N ASP A 86 -13.47 17.78 33.93
CA ASP A 86 -13.95 16.50 34.46
C ASP A 86 -15.13 15.97 33.62
N LEU A 87 -15.54 14.73 33.87
CA LEU A 87 -16.64 14.09 33.12
C LEU A 87 -17.97 14.83 33.28
N SER A 88 -18.31 15.26 34.49
CA SER A 88 -19.56 16.01 34.72
C SER A 88 -19.59 17.26 33.87
N SER A 89 -18.47 17.99 33.83
CA SER A 89 -18.38 19.26 33.14
C SER A 89 -18.61 19.16 31.63
N LEU A 90 -18.18 18.04 31.03
CA LEU A 90 -18.36 17.75 29.61
C LEU A 90 -19.75 17.18 29.32
N VAL A 91 -20.23 16.23 30.14
CA VAL A 91 -21.57 15.62 29.99
C VAL A 91 -22.68 16.65 30.17
N ASP A 92 -22.57 17.54 31.17
CA ASP A 92 -23.54 18.61 31.42
C ASP A 92 -23.67 19.57 30.24
N ALA A 93 -22.65 19.69 29.40
CA ALA A 93 -22.66 20.56 28.24
C ALA A 93 -23.23 19.90 26.97
N LEU A 94 -23.44 18.57 26.97
CA LEU A 94 -23.95 17.84 25.80
C LEU A 94 -25.36 18.30 25.41
N PRO A 95 -25.67 18.32 24.09
CA PRO A 95 -26.95 18.82 23.58
C PRO A 95 -28.07 17.77 23.69
N ALA A 96 -28.32 17.25 24.89
CA ALA A 96 -29.33 16.23 25.16
C ALA A 96 -30.17 16.57 26.41
N ALA A 97 -31.33 15.93 26.55
CA ALA A 97 -32.17 16.08 27.74
C ALA A 97 -31.42 15.64 29.02
N PRO A 98 -31.84 16.10 30.22
CA PRO A 98 -31.19 15.72 31.48
C PRO A 98 -31.10 14.19 31.69
N GLU A 99 -32.15 13.44 31.36
CA GLU A 99 -32.20 12.00 31.62
C GLU A 99 -31.17 11.19 30.78
N PRO A 100 -31.07 11.34 29.44
CA PRO A 100 -29.99 10.71 28.67
C PRO A 100 -28.58 11.08 29.14
N ARG A 101 -28.36 12.33 29.57
CA ARG A 101 -27.07 12.78 30.11
C ARG A 101 -26.73 12.09 31.43
N MET A 102 -27.70 11.99 32.35
CA MET A 102 -27.52 11.27 33.61
C MET A 102 -27.24 9.79 33.38
N ARG A 103 -27.95 9.15 32.44
CA ARG A 103 -27.72 7.77 32.05
C ARG A 103 -26.30 7.59 31.50
N LEU A 104 -25.89 8.45 30.56
CA LEU A 104 -24.52 8.45 30.02
C LEU A 104 -23.48 8.58 31.13
N LEU A 105 -23.65 9.52 32.06
CA LEU A 105 -22.72 9.73 33.16
C LEU A 105 -22.59 8.50 34.07
N ALA A 106 -23.71 7.84 34.39
CA ALA A 106 -23.71 6.61 35.17
C ALA A 106 -22.95 5.48 34.45
N GLU A 107 -23.16 5.34 33.14
CA GLU A 107 -22.50 4.32 32.32
C GLU A 107 -20.99 4.56 32.15
N LEU A 108 -20.57 5.83 32.04
CA LEU A 108 -19.17 6.22 32.06
C LEU A 108 -18.52 5.90 33.42
N GLY A 109 -19.24 6.17 34.52
CA GLY A 109 -18.84 5.79 35.87
C GLY A 109 -18.63 4.29 36.02
N GLN A 110 -19.56 3.48 35.52
CA GLN A 110 -19.44 2.02 35.54
C GLN A 110 -18.25 1.52 34.70
N THR A 111 -18.03 2.12 33.52
CA THR A 111 -16.85 1.84 32.68
C THR A 111 -15.54 2.09 33.44
N ILE A 112 -15.46 3.20 34.17
CA ILE A 112 -14.29 3.55 35.02
C ILE A 112 -14.10 2.52 36.12
N GLU A 113 -15.17 2.17 36.84
CA GLU A 113 -15.11 1.21 37.96
C GLU A 113 -14.61 -0.16 37.49
N LEU A 114 -15.12 -0.65 36.36
CA LEU A 114 -14.67 -1.91 35.77
C LEU A 114 -13.24 -1.85 35.23
N CYS A 115 -12.77 -0.68 34.77
CA CYS A 115 -11.36 -0.50 34.39
C CYS A 115 -10.43 -0.46 35.61
N ARG A 116 -10.85 0.17 36.73
CA ARG A 116 -10.10 0.14 37.99
C ARG A 116 -10.02 -1.27 38.55
N TRP A 117 -11.15 -1.97 38.64
CA TRP A 117 -11.19 -3.36 39.11
C TRP A 117 -10.22 -4.24 38.32
N ASN A 118 -10.23 -4.08 37.01
CA ASN A 118 -9.31 -4.75 36.09
C ASN A 118 -7.84 -4.44 36.43
N ALA A 119 -7.47 -3.16 36.52
CA ALA A 119 -6.10 -2.74 36.83
C ALA A 119 -5.61 -3.19 38.22
N GLU A 120 -6.51 -3.27 39.20
CA GLU A 120 -6.20 -3.64 40.59
C GLU A 120 -6.16 -5.16 40.82
N THR A 121 -7.00 -5.91 40.09
CA THR A 121 -7.23 -7.33 40.38
C THR A 121 -6.49 -8.26 39.41
N LEU A 122 -6.30 -7.85 38.15
CA LEU A 122 -5.77 -8.72 37.11
C LEU A 122 -4.26 -8.52 36.92
N ARG A 123 -3.56 -9.62 36.65
CA ARG A 123 -2.18 -9.60 36.19
C ARG A 123 -2.18 -9.84 34.70
N ALA A 124 -1.61 -8.90 33.93
CA ALA A 124 -1.53 -9.04 32.49
C ALA A 124 -0.68 -10.27 32.11
N PRO A 125 -1.24 -11.27 31.41
CA PRO A 125 -0.48 -12.39 30.90
C PRO A 125 0.40 -11.96 29.71
N ASP A 126 1.35 -12.80 29.28
CA ASP A 126 2.02 -12.61 28.00
C ASP A 126 1.04 -12.95 26.86
N ARG A 127 0.30 -11.93 26.39
CA ARG A 127 -0.78 -12.09 25.43
C ARG A 127 -0.32 -12.64 24.09
N ARG A 128 0.94 -12.41 23.70
CA ARG A 128 1.46 -12.85 22.39
C ARG A 128 1.61 -14.36 22.27
N THR A 129 1.64 -15.06 23.40
CA THR A 129 1.76 -16.52 23.47
C THR A 129 0.43 -17.24 23.69
N LEU A 130 -0.64 -16.49 23.96
CA LEU A 130 -1.93 -17.07 24.27
C LEU A 130 -2.59 -17.68 23.02
N PRO A 131 -3.28 -18.82 23.15
CA PRO A 131 -4.13 -19.33 22.09
C PRO A 131 -5.32 -18.37 21.85
N PHE A 132 -5.90 -18.44 20.65
CA PHE A 132 -6.93 -17.50 20.19
C PHE A 132 -8.02 -17.19 21.22
N ALA A 133 -8.69 -18.21 21.79
CA ALA A 133 -9.79 -18.01 22.74
C ALA A 133 -9.35 -17.28 24.02
N ALA A 134 -8.16 -17.62 24.54
CA ALA A 134 -7.60 -16.97 25.72
C ALA A 134 -7.14 -15.53 25.41
N LEU A 135 -6.56 -15.30 24.21
CA LEU A 135 -6.20 -13.96 23.76
C LEU A 135 -7.45 -13.09 23.57
N ASP A 136 -8.51 -13.61 22.94
CA ASP A 136 -9.79 -12.92 22.77
C ASP A 136 -10.34 -12.44 24.12
N ALA A 137 -10.28 -13.28 25.16
CA ALA A 137 -10.68 -12.89 26.52
C ALA A 137 -9.72 -11.88 27.19
N ALA A 138 -8.41 -11.94 26.88
CA ALA A 138 -7.37 -11.10 27.47
C ALA A 138 -7.24 -9.71 26.83
N LEU A 139 -7.95 -9.43 25.73
CA LEU A 139 -8.02 -8.10 25.10
C LEU A 139 -9.09 -7.24 25.77
N TRP A 140 -8.72 -6.71 26.92
CA TRP A 140 -9.57 -5.92 27.80
C TRP A 140 -9.61 -4.41 27.53
N GLU A 141 -8.95 -3.92 26.48
CA GLU A 141 -8.95 -2.49 26.13
C GLU A 141 -10.36 -1.97 25.79
N GLY A 142 -11.22 -2.81 25.23
CA GLY A 142 -12.56 -2.44 24.76
C GLY A 142 -12.54 -1.60 23.48
N HIS A 143 -13.68 -1.01 23.13
CA HIS A 143 -13.82 -0.18 21.92
C HIS A 143 -12.89 1.06 21.98
N PRO A 144 -12.06 1.30 20.95
CA PRO A 144 -11.06 2.37 20.97
C PRO A 144 -11.68 3.77 20.80
N TYR A 145 -12.88 3.86 20.24
CA TYR A 145 -13.60 5.12 20.01
C TYR A 145 -14.70 5.43 21.03
N HIS A 146 -15.46 4.42 21.49
CA HIS A 146 -16.71 4.68 22.20
C HIS A 146 -16.43 4.90 23.68
N PRO A 147 -16.87 5.99 24.32
CA PRO A 147 -16.44 6.32 25.68
C PRO A 147 -17.00 5.36 26.76
N CYS A 148 -18.16 4.76 26.52
CA CYS A 148 -18.74 3.74 27.42
C CYS A 148 -18.37 2.31 26.99
N PHE A 149 -17.14 2.06 26.54
CA PHE A 149 -16.71 0.79 25.96
C PHE A 149 -16.81 -0.43 26.90
N LYS A 150 -17.01 -0.22 28.21
CA LYS A 150 -17.12 -1.28 29.21
C LYS A 150 -18.28 -1.03 30.19
N THR A 151 -19.43 -0.57 29.72
CA THR A 151 -20.57 -0.27 30.60
C THR A 151 -21.04 -1.49 31.40
N ARG A 152 -21.52 -2.55 30.73
CA ARG A 152 -22.09 -3.76 31.37
C ARG A 152 -23.24 -3.45 32.34
N THR A 153 -24.15 -2.55 31.98
CA THR A 153 -25.33 -2.23 32.82
C THR A 153 -26.12 -3.51 33.10
N GLY A 154 -26.27 -3.85 34.38
CA GLY A 154 -26.88 -5.08 34.86
C GLY A 154 -25.90 -6.03 35.58
N PHE A 155 -24.61 -5.95 35.30
CA PHE A 155 -23.59 -6.71 36.03
C PHE A 155 -23.15 -5.99 37.30
N THR A 156 -23.03 -6.75 38.39
CA THR A 156 -22.24 -6.37 39.57
C THR A 156 -20.75 -6.65 39.34
N LEU A 157 -19.86 -6.19 40.22
CA LEU A 157 -18.44 -6.57 40.18
C LEU A 157 -18.21 -8.08 40.33
N ASP A 158 -19.05 -8.78 41.11
CA ASP A 158 -18.97 -10.24 41.23
C ASP A 158 -19.43 -10.94 39.94
N ASP A 159 -20.48 -10.41 39.28
CA ASP A 159 -20.88 -10.92 37.95
C ASP A 159 -19.78 -10.65 36.91
N HIS A 160 -19.14 -9.48 36.93
CA HIS A 160 -17.99 -9.17 36.08
C HIS A 160 -16.83 -10.14 36.30
N ARG A 161 -16.52 -10.46 37.55
CA ARG A 161 -15.49 -11.46 37.89
C ARG A 161 -15.83 -12.85 37.37
N ARG A 162 -17.10 -13.27 37.44
CA ARG A 162 -17.55 -14.63 37.09
C ARG A 162 -17.80 -14.83 35.60
N TYR A 163 -18.33 -13.81 34.92
CA TYR A 163 -18.85 -13.91 33.56
C TYR A 163 -18.21 -12.92 32.58
N GLY A 164 -17.42 -11.96 33.06
CA GLY A 164 -16.66 -11.07 32.21
C GLY A 164 -15.46 -11.79 31.56
N PRO A 165 -15.11 -11.45 30.29
CA PRO A 165 -13.97 -12.06 29.60
C PRO A 165 -12.66 -11.89 30.39
N GLU A 166 -12.46 -10.74 31.03
CA GLU A 166 -11.22 -10.43 31.72
C GLU A 166 -11.00 -11.26 32.98
N GLY A 167 -12.09 -11.65 33.66
CA GLY A 167 -12.01 -12.55 34.81
C GLY A 167 -11.61 -13.97 34.41
N ALA A 168 -11.82 -14.35 33.14
CA ALA A 168 -11.50 -15.64 32.54
C ALA A 168 -11.98 -16.86 33.37
N ALA A 169 -13.02 -16.68 34.18
CA ALA A 169 -13.54 -17.74 35.04
C ALA A 169 -14.38 -18.72 34.19
N PRO A 170 -14.06 -20.02 34.19
CA PRO A 170 -14.84 -21.00 33.45
C PRO A 170 -16.21 -21.23 34.11
N PHE A 171 -17.27 -21.31 33.31
CA PHE A 171 -18.61 -21.68 33.77
C PHE A 171 -19.30 -22.65 32.80
N ARG A 172 -20.32 -23.35 33.27
CA ARG A 172 -21.17 -24.21 32.42
C ARG A 172 -22.46 -23.47 32.08
N LEU A 173 -23.07 -23.79 30.95
CA LEU A 173 -24.34 -23.19 30.53
C LEU A 173 -25.48 -23.78 31.35
N GLU A 174 -26.49 -22.96 31.64
CA GLU A 174 -27.77 -23.43 32.17
C GLU A 174 -28.62 -23.94 31.01
N TRP A 175 -29.46 -24.96 31.26
CA TRP A 175 -30.33 -25.52 30.22
C TRP A 175 -31.80 -25.34 30.57
N LEU A 176 -32.59 -24.94 29.58
CA LEU A 176 -34.03 -24.73 29.70
C LEU A 176 -34.77 -25.66 28.74
N GLY A 177 -35.69 -26.47 29.27
CA GLY A 177 -36.69 -27.16 28.46
C GLY A 177 -37.84 -26.20 28.17
N VAL A 178 -38.19 -25.97 26.91
CA VAL A 178 -39.28 -25.08 26.48
C VAL A 178 -40.25 -25.84 25.60
N ARG A 179 -41.56 -25.64 25.79
CA ARG A 179 -42.60 -26.31 25.02
C ARG A 179 -42.39 -26.11 23.51
N ARG A 180 -42.50 -27.18 22.74
CA ARG A 180 -42.07 -27.20 21.32
C ARG A 180 -42.76 -26.19 20.42
N ASP A 181 -44.04 -25.93 20.65
CA ASP A 181 -44.82 -24.96 19.88
C ASP A 181 -44.36 -23.50 20.07
N ALA A 182 -43.54 -23.24 21.09
CA ALA A 182 -42.95 -21.94 21.37
C ALA A 182 -41.48 -21.84 20.95
N VAL A 183 -40.92 -22.83 20.24
CA VAL A 183 -39.50 -22.86 19.86
C VAL A 183 -39.36 -23.00 18.35
N ALA A 184 -38.52 -22.16 17.77
CA ALA A 184 -38.06 -22.30 16.40
C ALA A 184 -36.59 -22.72 16.39
N LEU A 185 -36.29 -23.78 15.65
CA LEU A 185 -34.96 -24.39 15.58
C LEU A 185 -34.49 -24.43 14.14
N ARG A 186 -33.19 -24.25 13.94
CA ARG A 186 -32.52 -24.45 12.66
C ARG A 186 -31.17 -25.10 12.90
N PHE A 187 -31.11 -26.42 12.71
CA PHE A 187 -29.93 -27.22 12.97
C PHE A 187 -29.45 -27.94 11.71
N PRO A 188 -28.14 -28.26 11.61
CA PRO A 188 -27.66 -29.20 10.60
C PRO A 188 -28.21 -30.60 10.91
N GLY A 189 -28.99 -31.17 9.99
CA GLY A 189 -29.55 -32.51 10.15
C GLY A 189 -30.66 -32.59 11.21
N THR A 190 -30.73 -33.71 11.94
CA THR A 190 -31.81 -33.94 12.92
C THR A 190 -31.49 -33.32 14.27
N GLU A 191 -32.53 -32.90 15.01
CA GLU A 191 -32.38 -32.36 16.37
C GLU A 191 -31.73 -33.37 17.33
N ALA A 192 -31.97 -34.67 17.16
CA ALA A 192 -31.37 -35.71 17.99
C ALA A 192 -29.86 -35.81 17.78
N ASP A 193 -29.41 -35.75 16.53
CA ASP A 193 -27.99 -35.83 16.21
C ASP A 193 -27.26 -34.57 16.66
N PHE A 194 -27.87 -33.40 16.45
CA PHE A 194 -27.32 -32.13 16.92
C PHE A 194 -27.11 -32.12 18.44
N ARG A 195 -28.14 -32.51 19.21
CA ARG A 195 -28.03 -32.59 20.68
C ARG A 195 -26.95 -33.57 21.12
N ARG A 196 -26.86 -34.73 20.49
CA ARG A 196 -25.83 -35.73 20.82
C ARG A 196 -24.43 -35.19 20.57
N ALA A 197 -24.23 -34.45 19.49
CA ALA A 197 -22.95 -33.82 19.17
C ALA A 197 -22.56 -32.73 20.19
N GLU A 198 -23.51 -31.87 20.58
CA GLU A 198 -23.23 -30.73 21.47
C GLU A 198 -23.16 -31.09 22.97
N LEU A 199 -23.99 -32.05 23.43
CA LEU A 199 -24.12 -32.40 24.85
C LEU A 199 -23.40 -33.69 25.24
N GLY A 200 -23.14 -34.60 24.29
CA GLY A 200 -22.52 -35.89 24.57
C GLY A 200 -23.20 -36.63 25.74
N VAL A 201 -22.40 -37.00 26.75
CA VAL A 201 -22.85 -37.76 27.93
C VAL A 201 -23.82 -36.98 28.84
N ASP A 202 -23.84 -35.65 28.78
CA ASP A 202 -24.76 -34.84 29.57
C ASP A 202 -26.20 -34.85 29.01
N LEU A 203 -26.41 -35.35 27.78
CA LEU A 203 -27.74 -35.47 27.18
C LEU A 203 -28.67 -36.35 28.03
N ASP A 204 -28.21 -37.54 28.44
CA ASP A 204 -29.01 -38.46 29.27
C ASP A 204 -29.35 -37.84 30.63
N ARG A 205 -28.48 -36.98 31.16
CA ARG A 205 -28.70 -36.27 32.42
C ARG A 205 -29.82 -35.24 32.26
N LEU A 206 -29.79 -34.45 31.19
CA LEU A 206 -30.85 -33.48 30.89
C LEU A 206 -32.18 -34.18 30.59
N GLU A 207 -32.15 -35.30 29.88
CA GLU A 207 -33.33 -36.12 29.61
C GLU A 207 -33.97 -36.65 30.89
N ARG A 208 -33.18 -37.20 31.82
CA ARG A 208 -33.69 -37.64 33.14
C ARG A 208 -34.32 -36.51 33.93
N ARG A 209 -33.74 -35.30 33.90
CA ARG A 209 -34.29 -34.13 34.59
C ARG A 209 -35.59 -33.65 33.96
N LEU A 210 -35.67 -33.65 32.63
CA LEU A 210 -36.88 -33.30 31.89
C LEU A 210 -38.01 -34.31 32.16
N HIS A 211 -37.68 -35.61 32.20
CA HIS A 211 -38.62 -36.66 32.57
C HIS A 211 -39.08 -36.56 34.03
N ALA A 212 -38.19 -36.24 34.96
CA ALA A 212 -38.56 -36.01 36.35
C ALA A 212 -39.53 -34.83 36.52
N ALA A 213 -39.50 -33.85 35.60
CA ALA A 213 -40.46 -32.75 35.52
C ALA A 213 -41.76 -33.11 34.78
N GLY A 214 -41.96 -34.37 34.35
CA GLY A 214 -43.17 -34.82 33.67
C GLY A 214 -43.19 -34.57 32.15
N HIS A 215 -42.03 -34.23 31.56
CA HIS A 215 -41.93 -33.89 30.15
C HIS A 215 -40.96 -34.82 29.40
N SER A 216 -40.81 -34.63 28.10
CA SER A 216 -39.88 -35.40 27.28
C SER A 216 -39.37 -34.53 26.14
N PHE A 217 -38.34 -35.01 25.44
CA PHE A 217 -37.91 -34.34 24.22
C PHE A 217 -38.98 -34.33 23.13
N ALA A 218 -40.04 -35.13 23.20
CA ALA A 218 -41.15 -35.04 22.25
C ALA A 218 -42.06 -33.83 22.52
N THR A 219 -42.11 -33.33 23.76
CA THR A 219 -42.98 -32.20 24.15
C THR A 219 -42.22 -30.90 24.33
N HIS A 220 -40.93 -30.97 24.67
CA HIS A 220 -40.09 -29.82 24.94
C HIS A 220 -38.78 -29.90 24.14
N ALA A 221 -38.37 -28.77 23.58
CA ALA A 221 -37.02 -28.57 23.06
C ALA A 221 -36.11 -28.07 24.20
N VAL A 222 -34.81 -28.35 24.13
CA VAL A 222 -33.84 -27.87 25.13
C VAL A 222 -32.92 -26.81 24.54
N LEU A 223 -32.78 -25.69 25.24
CA LEU A 223 -31.98 -24.55 24.80
C LEU A 223 -30.93 -24.20 25.88
N PRO A 224 -29.70 -23.85 25.47
CA PRO A 224 -28.72 -23.30 26.39
C PRO A 224 -29.05 -21.84 26.74
N VAL A 225 -28.80 -21.46 27.98
CA VAL A 225 -28.99 -20.12 28.52
C VAL A 225 -27.77 -19.73 29.35
N HIS A 226 -27.32 -18.48 29.22
CA HIS A 226 -26.21 -17.99 30.01
C HIS A 226 -26.60 -18.00 31.51
N PRO A 227 -25.75 -18.43 32.47
CA PRO A 227 -26.15 -18.54 33.87
C PRO A 227 -26.70 -17.26 34.49
N TRP A 228 -26.06 -16.12 34.20
CA TRP A 228 -26.60 -14.81 34.60
C TRP A 228 -27.98 -14.52 34.00
N GLN A 229 -28.18 -14.86 32.72
CA GLN A 229 -29.45 -14.64 32.01
C GLN A 229 -30.55 -15.51 32.60
N MET A 230 -30.25 -16.77 32.97
CA MET A 230 -31.20 -17.65 33.62
C MET A 230 -31.72 -17.03 34.93
N ARG A 231 -30.81 -16.60 35.83
CA ARG A 231 -31.20 -15.94 37.08
C ARG A 231 -32.04 -14.68 36.83
N HIS A 232 -31.67 -13.88 35.84
CA HIS A 232 -32.39 -12.65 35.47
C HIS A 232 -33.81 -12.96 35.00
N LEU A 233 -33.95 -13.97 34.14
CA LEU A 233 -35.23 -14.39 33.57
C LEU A 233 -36.15 -15.06 34.60
N GLU A 234 -35.62 -15.91 35.47
CA GLU A 234 -36.37 -16.56 36.55
C GLU A 234 -37.01 -15.56 37.51
N ALA A 235 -36.35 -14.41 37.72
CA ALA A 235 -36.89 -13.32 38.52
C ALA A 235 -37.95 -12.47 37.78
N GLY A 236 -38.10 -12.65 36.46
CA GLY A 236 -38.93 -11.82 35.59
C GLY A 236 -39.74 -12.64 34.57
N ALA A 237 -39.42 -12.48 33.29
CA ALA A 237 -40.25 -12.94 32.16
C ALA A 237 -40.44 -14.47 32.08
N LEU A 238 -39.54 -15.27 32.66
CA LEU A 238 -39.63 -16.74 32.65
C LEU A 238 -40.50 -17.28 33.79
N ARG A 239 -40.77 -16.50 34.83
CA ARG A 239 -41.54 -16.94 36.01
C ARG A 239 -42.94 -17.48 35.68
N PRO A 240 -43.76 -16.83 34.82
CA PRO A 240 -45.07 -17.38 34.44
C PRO A 240 -44.95 -18.69 33.67
N TRP A 241 -43.94 -18.80 32.80
CA TRP A 241 -43.72 -19.99 31.97
C TRP A 241 -43.33 -21.23 32.79
N LEU A 242 -42.55 -21.04 33.86
CA LEU A 242 -42.22 -22.09 34.82
C LEU A 242 -43.45 -22.52 35.61
N ALA A 243 -44.28 -21.57 36.06
CA ALA A 243 -45.49 -21.85 36.82
C ALA A 243 -46.54 -22.63 36.00
N GLU A 244 -46.62 -22.36 34.69
CA GLU A 244 -47.54 -23.02 33.75
C GLU A 244 -46.99 -24.34 33.18
N GLY A 245 -45.76 -24.73 33.50
CA GLY A 245 -45.09 -25.90 32.90
C GLY A 245 -44.82 -25.76 31.40
N ARG A 246 -44.80 -24.51 30.89
CA ARG A 246 -44.38 -24.19 29.50
C ARG A 246 -42.86 -24.17 29.35
N ALA A 247 -42.15 -24.00 30.46
CA ALA A 247 -40.70 -24.13 30.53
C ALA A 247 -40.29 -24.87 31.81
N VAL A 248 -39.10 -25.47 31.78
CA VAL A 248 -38.50 -26.23 32.89
C VAL A 248 -37.02 -25.91 32.99
N ALA A 249 -36.56 -25.39 34.13
CA ALA A 249 -35.13 -25.22 34.39
C ALA A 249 -34.47 -26.60 34.62
N LEU A 250 -33.55 -26.98 33.75
CA LEU A 250 -32.87 -28.28 33.79
C LEU A 250 -31.48 -28.21 34.45
N GLY A 251 -31.03 -27.01 34.81
CA GLY A 251 -29.76 -26.79 35.51
C GLY A 251 -28.51 -26.90 34.63
N ALA A 252 -27.36 -26.57 35.20
CA ALA A 252 -26.08 -26.56 34.48
C ALA A 252 -25.65 -27.94 33.96
N ALA A 253 -25.16 -27.99 32.71
CA ALA A 253 -24.65 -29.17 32.02
C ALA A 253 -23.79 -28.79 30.80
N GLY A 254 -23.07 -29.76 30.22
CA GLY A 254 -22.24 -29.57 29.03
C GLY A 254 -20.86 -28.98 29.37
N ALA A 255 -20.06 -28.67 28.35
CA ALA A 255 -18.68 -28.20 28.49
C ALA A 255 -18.53 -26.93 29.36
N ARG A 256 -17.30 -26.68 29.82
CA ARG A 256 -16.91 -25.38 30.41
C ARG A 256 -16.67 -24.36 29.29
N TYR A 257 -17.15 -23.16 29.52
CA TYR A 257 -17.06 -22.04 28.59
C TYR A 257 -16.35 -20.85 29.22
N GLY A 258 -15.68 -20.06 28.37
CA GLY A 258 -15.14 -18.74 28.69
C GLY A 258 -15.74 -17.68 27.78
N ALA A 259 -16.06 -16.51 28.34
CA ALA A 259 -16.62 -15.40 27.58
C ALA A 259 -15.58 -14.76 26.65
N SER A 260 -15.99 -14.42 25.43
CA SER A 260 -15.21 -13.57 24.52
C SER A 260 -15.41 -12.09 24.86
N GLN A 261 -14.75 -11.20 24.11
CA GLN A 261 -14.92 -9.75 24.22
C GLN A 261 -16.39 -9.29 24.09
N SER A 262 -17.24 -10.06 23.41
CA SER A 262 -18.66 -9.72 23.24
C SER A 262 -19.52 -10.04 24.47
N LEU A 263 -18.94 -10.62 25.53
CA LEU A 263 -19.59 -11.18 26.74
C LEU A 263 -20.44 -12.42 26.49
N ARG A 264 -21.25 -12.38 25.44
CA ARG A 264 -22.28 -13.35 25.14
C ARG A 264 -21.90 -14.44 24.15
N THR A 265 -20.73 -14.32 23.51
CA THR A 265 -20.16 -15.39 22.69
C THR A 265 -19.17 -16.14 23.54
N LEU A 266 -19.34 -17.44 23.62
CA LEU A 266 -18.71 -18.29 24.60
C LEU A 266 -17.84 -19.33 23.88
N HIS A 267 -16.55 -19.33 24.19
CA HIS A 267 -15.58 -20.29 23.66
C HIS A 267 -15.59 -21.55 24.52
N ASN A 268 -15.64 -22.73 23.88
CA ASN A 268 -15.55 -24.00 24.58
C ASN A 268 -14.10 -24.20 25.07
N LEU A 269 -13.94 -24.40 26.39
CA LEU A 269 -12.64 -24.55 27.04
C LEU A 269 -12.22 -26.02 27.19
N ASP A 270 -13.16 -26.95 27.01
CA ASP A 270 -12.89 -28.38 27.08
C ASP A 270 -12.45 -28.94 25.72
N ASP A 271 -12.92 -28.35 24.62
CA ASP A 271 -12.48 -28.64 23.25
C ASP A 271 -12.35 -27.34 22.42
N PRO A 272 -11.13 -26.92 22.03
CA PRO A 272 -10.92 -25.70 21.25
C PRO A 272 -11.40 -25.82 19.79
N HIS A 273 -11.73 -27.02 19.31
CA HIS A 273 -12.28 -27.24 17.98
C HIS A 273 -13.81 -27.28 17.98
N ALA A 274 -14.44 -27.44 19.14
CA ALA A 274 -15.88 -27.38 19.27
C ALA A 274 -16.40 -25.95 18.99
N ALA A 275 -17.68 -25.86 18.62
CA ALA A 275 -18.30 -24.59 18.29
C ALA A 275 -18.31 -23.62 19.47
N SER A 276 -18.17 -22.34 19.14
CA SER A 276 -18.53 -21.26 20.08
C SER A 276 -20.05 -21.08 20.09
N VAL A 277 -20.59 -20.68 21.25
CA VAL A 277 -22.03 -20.47 21.42
C VAL A 277 -22.30 -19.01 21.73
N LYS A 278 -23.10 -18.33 20.90
CA LYS A 278 -23.57 -16.96 21.13
C LYS A 278 -24.96 -17.02 21.75
N LEU A 279 -25.11 -16.46 22.95
CA LEU A 279 -26.36 -16.50 23.73
C LEU A 279 -26.99 -15.13 23.88
N ALA A 280 -28.30 -15.08 24.11
CA ALA A 280 -28.95 -13.85 24.57
C ALA A 280 -28.47 -13.46 25.97
N LEU A 281 -28.20 -12.17 26.19
CA LEU A 281 -27.77 -11.62 27.46
C LEU A 281 -28.35 -10.21 27.67
N SER A 282 -29.27 -10.03 28.62
CA SER A 282 -29.96 -8.76 28.91
C SER A 282 -29.08 -7.75 29.66
N VAL A 283 -27.87 -7.54 29.16
CA VAL A 283 -26.86 -6.59 29.67
C VAL A 283 -26.63 -5.54 28.60
N VAL A 284 -26.57 -4.26 28.99
CA VAL A 284 -26.16 -3.19 28.07
C VAL A 284 -24.65 -3.11 28.07
N SER A 285 -24.04 -3.33 26.91
CA SER A 285 -22.59 -3.17 26.72
C SER A 285 -22.33 -2.19 25.60
N THR A 286 -21.44 -1.22 25.83
CA THR A 286 -21.25 -0.06 24.93
C THR A 286 -22.53 0.77 24.80
N SER A 287 -23.35 0.52 23.78
CA SER A 287 -24.62 1.22 23.53
C SER A 287 -25.77 0.31 23.16
N SER A 288 -25.55 -1.01 23.20
CA SER A 288 -26.54 -1.98 22.74
C SER A 288 -26.86 -2.98 23.85
N LEU A 289 -28.15 -3.26 23.99
CA LEU A 289 -28.62 -4.41 24.76
C LEU A 289 -28.16 -5.68 24.06
N ARG A 290 -27.60 -6.64 24.80
CA ARG A 290 -26.99 -7.85 24.24
C ARG A 290 -27.97 -9.03 24.11
N THR A 291 -29.26 -8.72 23.93
CA THR A 291 -30.29 -9.64 23.42
C THR A 291 -30.03 -10.00 21.96
N LEU A 292 -30.49 -11.16 21.50
CA LEU A 292 -30.38 -11.56 20.10
C LEU A 292 -31.70 -11.22 19.42
N ASP A 293 -31.69 -10.38 18.40
CA ASP A 293 -32.93 -9.96 17.75
C ASP A 293 -33.65 -11.17 17.11
N PRO A 294 -34.92 -11.46 17.47
CA PRO A 294 -35.67 -12.63 16.98
C PRO A 294 -35.65 -12.79 15.47
N HIS A 295 -35.67 -11.68 14.73
CA HIS A 295 -35.78 -11.69 13.27
C HIS A 295 -34.46 -12.07 12.58
N PHE A 296 -33.34 -12.03 13.29
CA PHE A 296 -32.02 -12.35 12.75
C PHE A 296 -31.49 -13.73 13.16
N VAL A 297 -32.01 -14.29 14.27
CA VAL A 297 -31.49 -15.56 14.83
C VAL A 297 -31.60 -16.71 13.83
N LEU A 298 -32.76 -16.89 13.18
CA LEU A 298 -33.00 -18.03 12.29
C LEU A 298 -32.48 -17.81 10.86
N THR A 299 -32.26 -16.57 10.45
CA THR A 299 -31.66 -16.22 9.15
C THR A 299 -30.14 -16.40 9.15
N GLY A 300 -29.48 -16.24 10.32
CA GLY A 300 -28.03 -16.38 10.51
C GLY A 300 -27.39 -17.61 9.83
N PRO A 301 -27.91 -18.84 10.03
CA PRO A 301 -27.38 -20.02 9.35
C PRO A 301 -27.41 -19.92 7.82
N ALA A 302 -28.54 -19.53 7.22
CA ALA A 302 -28.62 -19.38 5.76
C ALA A 302 -27.72 -18.25 5.23
N LEU A 303 -27.63 -17.13 5.96
CA LEU A 303 -26.76 -16.01 5.60
C LEU A 303 -25.30 -16.43 5.58
N SER A 304 -24.84 -17.11 6.64
CA SER A 304 -23.45 -17.53 6.75
C SER A 304 -23.08 -18.67 5.77
N ASP A 305 -24.01 -19.58 5.48
CA ASP A 305 -23.83 -20.58 4.41
C ASP A 305 -23.73 -19.91 3.03
N TRP A 306 -24.55 -18.90 2.75
CA TRP A 306 -24.49 -18.13 1.51
C TRP A 306 -23.15 -17.40 1.34
N LEU A 307 -22.68 -16.71 2.40
CA LEU A 307 -21.38 -16.04 2.41
C LEU A 307 -20.23 -17.04 2.19
N ALA A 308 -20.27 -18.19 2.86
CA ALA A 308 -19.27 -19.24 2.67
C ALA A 308 -19.27 -19.78 1.23
N ALA A 309 -20.45 -19.93 0.61
CA ALA A 309 -20.57 -20.36 -0.77
C ALA A 309 -20.05 -19.32 -1.79
N ILE A 310 -20.18 -18.03 -1.49
CA ILE A 310 -19.59 -16.94 -2.29
C ILE A 310 -18.07 -17.00 -2.21
N VAL A 311 -17.51 -17.06 -1.00
CA VAL A 311 -16.06 -17.14 -0.78
C VAL A 311 -15.47 -18.38 -1.44
N ALA A 312 -16.14 -19.54 -1.34
CA ALA A 312 -15.70 -20.76 -2.00
C ALA A 312 -15.79 -20.70 -3.54
N GLY A 313 -16.77 -19.96 -4.07
CA GLY A 313 -17.02 -19.82 -5.51
C GLY A 313 -16.13 -18.78 -6.21
N ASP A 314 -15.52 -17.86 -5.46
CA ASP A 314 -14.68 -16.80 -6.01
C ASP A 314 -13.18 -17.18 -6.00
N PRO A 315 -12.51 -17.24 -7.17
CA PRO A 315 -11.08 -17.60 -7.24
C PRO A 315 -10.14 -16.64 -6.51
N LEU A 316 -10.46 -15.35 -6.41
CA LEU A 316 -9.65 -14.36 -5.71
C LEU A 316 -9.77 -14.55 -4.19
N LEU A 317 -11.00 -14.69 -3.69
CA LEU A 317 -11.26 -14.91 -2.26
C LEU A 317 -10.69 -16.24 -1.77
N ARG A 318 -10.83 -17.32 -2.56
CA ARG A 318 -10.30 -18.65 -2.21
C ARG A 318 -8.79 -18.78 -2.42
N GLY A 319 -8.25 -18.13 -3.45
CA GLY A 319 -6.87 -18.30 -3.90
C GLY A 319 -5.91 -17.28 -3.26
N PRO A 320 -5.58 -16.15 -3.93
CA PRO A 320 -4.63 -15.16 -3.42
C PRO A 320 -4.94 -14.61 -2.02
N TYR A 321 -6.22 -14.35 -1.72
CA TYR A 321 -6.64 -13.74 -0.45
C TYR A 321 -6.86 -14.74 0.69
N ARG A 322 -7.26 -15.98 0.37
CA ARG A 322 -7.52 -17.07 1.32
C ARG A 322 -8.51 -16.71 2.44
N VAL A 323 -9.63 -16.05 2.13
CA VAL A 323 -10.63 -15.68 3.15
C VAL A 323 -11.36 -16.91 3.67
N ASP A 324 -11.56 -16.96 4.99
CA ASP A 324 -12.44 -17.94 5.64
C ASP A 324 -13.64 -17.26 6.31
N VAL A 325 -14.75 -18.00 6.43
CA VAL A 325 -16.00 -17.58 7.07
C VAL A 325 -16.28 -18.55 8.21
N LEU A 326 -16.40 -18.07 9.45
CA LEU A 326 -16.89 -18.90 10.55
C LEU A 326 -18.41 -18.94 10.52
N ARG A 327 -18.98 -20.04 10.03
CA ARG A 327 -20.42 -20.12 9.83
C ARG A 327 -21.16 -20.22 11.14
N GLU A 328 -22.30 -19.55 11.20
CA GLU A 328 -23.27 -19.61 12.29
C GLU A 328 -24.26 -20.72 11.98
N TYR A 329 -23.76 -21.95 11.93
CA TYR A 329 -24.39 -23.08 11.26
C TYR A 329 -25.66 -23.62 11.94
N ALA A 330 -25.95 -23.18 13.16
CA ALA A 330 -27.14 -23.58 13.91
C ALA A 330 -27.71 -22.43 14.75
N ALA A 331 -29.02 -22.43 14.92
CA ALA A 331 -29.74 -21.43 15.70
C ALA A 331 -30.96 -22.02 16.43
N ALA A 332 -31.27 -21.45 17.60
CA ALA A 332 -32.44 -21.76 18.40
C ALA A 332 -33.03 -20.47 18.98
N LEU A 333 -34.36 -20.33 18.91
CA LEU A 333 -35.11 -19.18 19.40
C LEU A 333 -36.34 -19.66 20.14
N ALA A 334 -36.56 -19.16 21.35
CA ALA A 334 -37.81 -19.35 22.08
C ALA A 334 -38.67 -18.08 22.02
N ASP A 335 -39.99 -18.28 21.93
CA ASP A 335 -41.03 -17.26 22.07
C ASP A 335 -40.84 -16.03 21.16
N ARG A 336 -40.69 -16.27 19.85
CA ARG A 336 -40.32 -15.26 18.84
C ARG A 336 -41.00 -13.91 19.02
N ASP A 337 -42.31 -13.91 19.25
CA ASP A 337 -43.17 -12.71 19.30
C ASP A 337 -43.68 -12.38 20.71
N GLY A 338 -43.19 -13.09 21.73
CA GLY A 338 -43.68 -12.99 23.11
C GLY A 338 -42.70 -12.34 24.09
N PRO A 339 -42.98 -12.41 25.40
CA PRO A 339 -42.14 -11.79 26.43
C PRO A 339 -40.69 -12.29 26.49
N LEU A 340 -40.39 -13.51 26.02
CA LEU A 340 -39.02 -14.05 25.97
C LEU A 340 -38.31 -13.77 24.63
N ALA A 341 -38.98 -13.09 23.70
CA ALA A 341 -38.43 -12.69 22.40
C ALA A 341 -37.06 -12.04 22.55
N GLY A 342 -36.06 -12.67 21.94
CA GLY A 342 -34.67 -12.21 21.93
C GLY A 342 -33.92 -12.29 23.26
N GLN A 343 -34.59 -12.73 24.32
CA GLN A 343 -34.01 -12.97 25.65
C GLN A 343 -33.63 -14.44 25.87
N VAL A 344 -34.20 -15.36 25.08
CA VAL A 344 -33.86 -16.79 25.06
C VAL A 344 -33.60 -17.22 23.62
N ALA A 345 -32.35 -17.11 23.21
CA ALA A 345 -31.87 -17.51 21.89
C ALA A 345 -30.41 -17.94 21.95
N ALA A 346 -30.01 -18.78 20.99
CA ALA A 346 -28.66 -19.27 20.83
C ALA A 346 -28.29 -19.40 19.35
N LEU A 347 -27.05 -19.05 19.00
CA LEU A 347 -26.41 -19.42 17.74
C LEU A 347 -25.12 -20.20 18.02
N TRP A 348 -24.86 -21.22 17.22
CA TRP A 348 -23.61 -21.97 17.25
C TRP A 348 -22.76 -21.55 16.07
N ARG A 349 -21.49 -21.29 16.33
CA ARG A 349 -20.53 -20.85 15.32
C ARG A 349 -19.29 -21.72 15.31
N GLU A 350 -18.84 -22.06 14.11
CA GLU A 350 -17.59 -22.78 13.89
C GLU A 350 -16.41 -22.10 14.58
N SER A 351 -15.46 -22.90 15.06
CA SER A 351 -14.19 -22.41 15.61
C SER A 351 -13.11 -22.31 14.52
N PRO A 352 -12.16 -21.37 14.64
CA PRO A 352 -11.05 -21.24 13.70
C PRO A 352 -10.28 -22.54 13.52
N ARG A 353 -10.11 -22.97 12.27
CA ARG A 353 -9.24 -24.10 11.91
C ARG A 353 -7.89 -23.56 11.49
N LEU A 354 -6.83 -24.02 12.15
CA LEU A 354 -5.46 -23.57 11.92
C LEU A 354 -4.61 -24.73 11.42
N ALA A 355 -3.84 -24.51 10.35
CA ALA A 355 -2.85 -25.46 9.89
C ALA A 355 -1.63 -25.49 10.85
N PRO A 356 -0.83 -26.57 10.88
CA PRO A 356 0.37 -26.62 11.71
C PRO A 356 1.27 -25.41 11.48
N GLY A 357 1.62 -24.67 12.53
CA GLY A 357 2.43 -23.44 12.48
C GLY A 357 1.64 -22.14 12.24
N GLU A 358 0.33 -22.20 11.98
CA GLU A 358 -0.54 -21.02 11.99
C GLU A 358 -0.93 -20.67 13.44
N ALA A 359 -1.05 -19.38 13.71
CA ALA A 359 -1.67 -18.83 14.90
C ALA A 359 -2.72 -17.78 14.49
N ALA A 360 -3.70 -17.56 15.35
CA ALA A 360 -4.80 -16.62 15.11
C ALA A 360 -4.89 -15.58 16.21
N VAL A 361 -5.09 -14.33 15.81
CA VAL A 361 -5.31 -13.21 16.74
C VAL A 361 -6.58 -12.45 16.35
N PRO A 362 -7.39 -11.99 17.31
CA PRO A 362 -8.41 -10.98 17.04
C PRO A 362 -7.76 -9.75 16.40
N PHE A 363 -8.37 -9.16 15.37
CA PHE A 363 -7.76 -8.06 14.63
C PHE A 363 -7.53 -6.81 15.50
N ASN A 364 -8.34 -6.62 16.56
CA ASN A 364 -8.10 -5.54 17.52
C ASN A 364 -6.85 -5.75 18.41
N ALA A 365 -6.23 -6.93 18.42
CA ALA A 365 -4.90 -7.10 19.03
C ALA A 365 -3.85 -6.20 18.37
N LEU A 366 -4.00 -5.89 17.08
CA LEU A 366 -3.10 -5.01 16.33
C LEU A 366 -3.12 -3.55 16.86
N MET A 367 -4.15 -3.20 17.63
CA MET A 367 -4.34 -1.89 18.25
C MET A 367 -3.84 -1.84 19.71
N ALA A 368 -3.34 -2.96 20.24
CA ALA A 368 -2.98 -3.09 21.65
C ALA A 368 -1.50 -2.78 21.92
N CYS A 369 -1.24 -2.33 23.14
CA CYS A 369 0.10 -2.21 23.72
C CYS A 369 0.24 -3.18 24.88
N GLU A 370 1.40 -3.83 24.98
CA GLU A 370 1.74 -4.73 26.08
C GLU A 370 2.21 -3.97 27.33
N PRO A 371 2.19 -4.57 28.53
CA PRO A 371 2.58 -3.91 29.78
C PRO A 371 3.97 -3.26 29.79
N ASP A 372 4.88 -3.76 28.94
CA ASP A 372 6.23 -3.21 28.75
C ASP A 372 6.26 -1.91 27.91
N GLY A 373 5.11 -1.47 27.39
CA GLY A 373 4.96 -0.28 26.56
C GLY A 373 5.24 -0.49 25.07
N SER A 374 5.60 -1.70 24.65
CA SER A 374 5.72 -2.07 23.24
C SER A 374 4.34 -2.35 22.63
N THR A 375 4.19 -2.14 21.32
CA THR A 375 2.96 -2.53 20.62
C THR A 375 2.88 -4.06 20.52
N PHE A 376 1.67 -4.64 20.50
CA PHE A 376 1.47 -6.08 20.35
C PHE A 376 2.27 -6.65 19.17
N VAL A 377 2.24 -5.94 18.03
CA VAL A 377 2.92 -6.32 16.77
C VAL A 377 4.41 -6.00 16.72
N ALA A 378 5.01 -5.40 17.75
CA ALA A 378 6.41 -4.94 17.68
C ALA A 378 7.41 -6.05 17.28
N PRO A 379 7.34 -7.28 17.81
CA PRO A 379 8.22 -8.36 17.37
C PRO A 379 8.05 -8.74 15.89
N TRP A 380 6.83 -8.59 15.34
CA TRP A 380 6.53 -8.90 13.95
C TRP A 380 7.12 -7.84 13.02
N LEU A 381 7.02 -6.57 13.40
CA LEU A 381 7.60 -5.46 12.64
C LEU A 381 9.13 -5.51 12.65
N LEU A 382 9.74 -5.90 13.77
CA LEU A 382 11.19 -6.12 13.84
C LEU A 382 11.65 -7.23 12.89
N ARG A 383 10.84 -8.28 12.72
CA ARG A 383 11.18 -9.42 11.86
C ARG A 383 10.96 -9.13 10.38
N HIS A 384 9.81 -8.54 10.04
CA HIS A 384 9.33 -8.47 8.65
C HIS A 384 9.43 -7.07 8.04
N GLY A 385 9.73 -6.05 8.86
CA GLY A 385 9.72 -4.64 8.46
C GLY A 385 8.31 -4.06 8.37
N LEU A 386 8.17 -2.79 8.78
CA LEU A 386 6.86 -2.11 8.85
C LEU A 386 6.11 -2.10 7.52
N ARG A 387 6.78 -1.67 6.44
CA ARG A 387 6.13 -1.47 5.14
C ARG A 387 5.68 -2.79 4.51
N ALA A 388 6.55 -3.81 4.48
CA ALA A 388 6.22 -5.11 3.91
C ALA A 388 5.10 -5.82 4.71
N TRP A 389 5.17 -5.75 6.04
CA TRP A 389 4.13 -6.31 6.89
C TRP A 389 2.78 -5.63 6.69
N LEU A 390 2.75 -4.28 6.63
CA LEU A 390 1.53 -3.51 6.45
C LEU A 390 0.94 -3.68 5.04
N ASP A 391 1.80 -3.76 4.01
CA ASP A 391 1.38 -4.07 2.65
C ASP A 391 0.70 -5.44 2.58
N ARG A 392 1.29 -6.44 3.23
CA ARG A 392 0.68 -7.77 3.33
C ARG A 392 -0.61 -7.76 4.12
N LEU A 393 -0.69 -7.02 5.23
CA LEU A 393 -1.91 -6.87 6.02
C LEU A 393 -3.05 -6.32 5.16
N VAL A 394 -2.79 -5.28 4.36
CA VAL A 394 -3.78 -4.71 3.42
C VAL A 394 -4.25 -5.76 2.42
N GLU A 395 -3.33 -6.53 1.84
CA GLU A 395 -3.65 -7.57 0.87
C GLU A 395 -4.56 -8.66 1.44
N VAL A 396 -4.29 -9.13 2.67
CA VAL A 396 -5.01 -10.27 3.25
C VAL A 396 -6.24 -9.89 4.06
N ALA A 397 -6.33 -8.67 4.58
CA ALA A 397 -7.40 -8.26 5.49
C ALA A 397 -8.30 -7.16 4.93
N VAL A 398 -7.78 -6.28 4.07
CA VAL A 398 -8.53 -5.10 3.56
C VAL A 398 -9.10 -5.37 2.16
N LEU A 399 -8.25 -5.78 1.21
CA LEU A 399 -8.69 -6.05 -0.17
C LEU A 399 -9.81 -7.09 -0.27
N PRO A 400 -9.87 -8.18 0.53
CA PRO A 400 -10.90 -9.18 0.35
C PRO A 400 -12.27 -8.70 0.85
N VAL A 401 -12.31 -7.95 1.95
CA VAL A 401 -13.54 -7.28 2.43
C VAL A 401 -14.02 -6.25 1.40
N TRP A 402 -13.09 -5.48 0.83
CA TRP A 402 -13.40 -4.56 -0.25
C TRP A 402 -13.91 -5.26 -1.51
N HIS A 403 -13.35 -6.42 -1.85
CA HIS A 403 -13.79 -7.22 -2.99
C HIS A 403 -15.20 -7.80 -2.77
N LEU A 404 -15.54 -8.27 -1.56
CA LEU A 404 -16.91 -8.66 -1.21
C LEU A 404 -17.91 -7.51 -1.45
N LEU A 405 -17.55 -6.29 -1.03
CA LEU A 405 -18.38 -5.11 -1.26
C LEU A 405 -18.54 -4.81 -2.75
N VAL A 406 -17.43 -4.59 -3.45
CA VAL A 406 -17.48 -4.08 -4.83
C VAL A 406 -17.92 -5.16 -5.81
N ALA A 407 -17.35 -6.37 -5.75
CA ALA A 407 -17.61 -7.43 -6.72
C ALA A 407 -18.94 -8.13 -6.43
N HIS A 408 -19.23 -8.46 -5.18
CA HIS A 408 -20.39 -9.28 -4.80
C HIS A 408 -21.60 -8.46 -4.33
N GLY A 409 -21.41 -7.19 -3.97
CA GLY A 409 -22.47 -6.33 -3.46
C GLY A 409 -22.88 -6.67 -2.03
N ILE A 410 -21.92 -7.13 -1.23
CA ILE A 410 -22.10 -7.62 0.13
C ILE A 410 -21.20 -6.84 1.07
N ALA A 411 -21.79 -6.23 2.09
CA ALA A 411 -21.08 -5.57 3.15
C ALA A 411 -21.08 -6.44 4.40
N VAL A 412 -19.94 -6.48 5.09
CA VAL A 412 -19.80 -7.12 6.40
C VAL A 412 -19.22 -6.10 7.36
N GLU A 413 -19.64 -6.16 8.62
CA GLU A 413 -19.11 -5.31 9.68
C GLU A 413 -17.67 -5.77 10.04
N ALA A 414 -16.69 -5.25 9.32
CA ALA A 414 -15.29 -5.64 9.38
C ALA A 414 -14.49 -4.82 10.42
N HIS A 415 -15.04 -4.69 11.63
CA HIS A 415 -14.33 -4.06 12.74
C HIS A 415 -13.39 -5.05 13.44
N GLY A 416 -12.52 -4.55 14.33
CA GLY A 416 -11.46 -5.34 14.97
C GLY A 416 -11.89 -6.63 15.71
N GLN A 417 -13.14 -6.73 16.18
CA GLN A 417 -13.63 -7.96 16.86
C GLN A 417 -14.24 -9.01 15.92
N ASN A 418 -14.66 -8.64 14.70
CA ASN A 418 -15.32 -9.53 13.74
C ASN A 418 -14.33 -10.08 12.70
N MET A 419 -13.09 -9.61 12.74
CA MET A 419 -11.99 -10.10 11.94
C MET A 419 -10.99 -10.84 12.82
N ILE A 420 -10.53 -12.00 12.35
CA ILE A 420 -9.44 -12.77 12.96
C ILE A 420 -8.31 -12.83 11.95
N LEU A 421 -7.15 -12.34 12.34
CA LEU A 421 -5.95 -12.43 11.51
C LEU A 421 -5.24 -13.75 11.80
N VAL A 422 -5.03 -14.56 10.76
CA VAL A 422 -4.19 -15.74 10.83
C VAL A 422 -2.80 -15.41 10.30
N HIS A 423 -1.79 -15.83 11.04
CA HIS A 423 -0.40 -15.52 10.74
C HIS A 423 0.52 -16.71 11.02
N ARG A 424 1.72 -16.68 10.42
CA ARG A 424 2.86 -17.53 10.81
C ARG A 424 3.99 -16.63 11.29
N ASP A 425 4.36 -16.77 12.56
CA ASP A 425 5.39 -15.93 13.19
C ASP A 425 5.20 -14.41 12.92
N GLY A 426 3.94 -13.96 13.00
CA GLY A 426 3.56 -12.58 12.76
C GLY A 426 3.38 -12.17 11.30
N TRP A 427 3.71 -13.01 10.31
CA TRP A 427 3.44 -12.72 8.90
C TRP A 427 1.96 -12.96 8.55
N PRO A 428 1.22 -11.95 8.06
CA PRO A 428 -0.20 -12.09 7.72
C PRO A 428 -0.42 -13.09 6.57
N GLU A 429 -1.15 -14.19 6.84
CA GLU A 429 -1.44 -15.20 5.82
C GLU A 429 -2.83 -15.04 5.22
N ARG A 430 -3.83 -14.82 6.07
CA ARG A 430 -5.24 -14.76 5.70
C ARG A 430 -6.10 -14.13 6.79
N VAL A 431 -7.34 -13.81 6.45
CA VAL A 431 -8.36 -13.31 7.39
C VAL A 431 -9.53 -14.29 7.50
N ILE A 432 -10.07 -14.41 8.71
CA ILE A 432 -11.32 -15.09 8.99
C ILE A 432 -12.37 -14.05 9.41
N LEU A 433 -13.55 -14.11 8.82
CA LEU A 433 -14.69 -13.24 9.14
C LEU A 433 -15.71 -14.00 10.01
N ARG A 434 -16.38 -13.29 10.93
CA ARG A 434 -17.40 -13.84 11.85
C ARG A 434 -18.49 -12.81 12.20
N ASP A 435 -19.53 -13.25 12.92
CA ASP A 435 -20.62 -12.41 13.46
C ASP A 435 -21.53 -11.78 12.38
N PHE A 436 -22.15 -12.59 11.52
CA PHE A 436 -22.91 -12.11 10.36
C PHE A 436 -24.40 -11.86 10.60
N HIS A 437 -25.09 -12.69 11.40
CA HIS A 437 -26.55 -12.67 11.57
C HIS A 437 -27.16 -11.30 11.87
N GLU A 438 -26.48 -10.40 12.56
CA GLU A 438 -27.01 -9.06 12.89
C GLU A 438 -26.40 -7.93 12.04
N SER A 439 -25.37 -8.22 11.23
CA SER A 439 -24.48 -7.18 10.69
C SER A 439 -24.19 -7.27 9.19
N ALA A 440 -24.35 -8.44 8.56
CA ALA A 440 -24.06 -8.57 7.13
C ALA A 440 -25.25 -8.08 6.29
N GLU A 441 -24.92 -7.28 5.27
CA GLU A 441 -25.87 -6.57 4.42
C GLU A 441 -25.60 -6.86 2.94
N TYR A 442 -26.63 -6.82 2.10
CA TYR A 442 -26.50 -6.90 0.65
C TYR A 442 -27.42 -5.91 -0.06
N GLY A 443 -26.99 -5.41 -1.21
CA GLY A 443 -27.79 -4.46 -2.00
C GLY A 443 -28.71 -5.18 -2.95
N VAL A 444 -30.01 -4.96 -2.85
CA VAL A 444 -31.00 -5.66 -3.70
C VAL A 444 -30.71 -5.46 -5.19
N ASP A 445 -30.39 -4.22 -5.61
CA ASP A 445 -30.06 -3.87 -7.00
C ASP A 445 -28.54 -3.87 -7.29
N PHE A 446 -27.73 -4.42 -6.39
CA PHE A 446 -26.27 -4.37 -6.47
C PHE A 446 -25.58 -5.72 -6.25
N VAL A 447 -26.24 -6.68 -5.60
CA VAL A 447 -25.73 -8.04 -5.43
C VAL A 447 -25.43 -8.66 -6.80
N ALA A 448 -24.30 -9.37 -6.91
CA ALA A 448 -23.83 -9.87 -8.19
C ALA A 448 -24.71 -10.98 -8.78
N ASP A 449 -25.25 -11.84 -7.91
CA ASP A 449 -26.12 -12.96 -8.29
C ASP A 449 -27.39 -12.97 -7.41
N PRO A 450 -28.42 -12.18 -7.80
CA PRO A 450 -29.67 -12.11 -7.05
C PRO A 450 -30.39 -13.45 -6.90
N ALA A 451 -30.21 -14.38 -7.85
CA ALA A 451 -30.89 -15.68 -7.84
C ALA A 451 -30.33 -16.63 -6.76
N ARG A 452 -29.13 -16.36 -6.26
CA ARG A 452 -28.48 -17.14 -5.18
C ARG A 452 -28.70 -16.56 -3.79
N VAL A 453 -29.36 -15.41 -3.67
CA VAL A 453 -29.73 -14.83 -2.37
C VAL A 453 -30.73 -15.77 -1.67
N PRO A 454 -30.50 -16.16 -0.40
CA PRO A 454 -31.47 -16.97 0.33
C PRO A 454 -32.82 -16.26 0.45
N ASP A 455 -33.91 -17.03 0.36
CA ASP A 455 -35.25 -16.52 0.65
C ASP A 455 -35.41 -16.33 2.17
N PHE A 456 -34.93 -15.17 2.66
CA PHE A 456 -35.02 -14.80 4.06
C PHE A 456 -36.47 -14.60 4.51
N GLY A 457 -37.37 -14.16 3.62
CA GLY A 457 -38.80 -14.01 3.90
C GLY A 457 -39.51 -15.33 4.18
N ALA A 458 -39.08 -16.42 3.53
CA ALA A 458 -39.55 -17.77 3.84
C ALA A 458 -39.06 -18.31 5.19
N ILE A 459 -37.94 -17.78 5.71
CA ILE A 459 -37.38 -18.17 7.02
C ILE A 459 -38.02 -17.34 8.14
N ASP A 460 -38.05 -16.03 7.96
CA ASP A 460 -38.69 -15.09 8.86
C ASP A 460 -39.49 -14.04 8.05
N PRO A 461 -40.83 -13.99 8.23
CA PRO A 461 -41.69 -13.08 7.47
C PRO A 461 -41.35 -11.60 7.61
N ALA A 462 -40.60 -11.17 8.64
CA ALA A 462 -40.17 -9.79 8.78
C ALA A 462 -39.21 -9.35 7.66
N HIS A 463 -38.50 -10.29 7.04
CA HIS A 463 -37.64 -10.05 5.88
C HIS A 463 -38.39 -10.08 4.54
N ALA A 464 -39.70 -10.36 4.55
CA ALA A 464 -40.51 -10.37 3.34
C ALA A 464 -40.89 -8.94 2.90
N GLY A 465 -40.99 -8.75 1.59
CA GLY A 465 -41.37 -7.47 0.99
C GLY A 465 -40.18 -6.63 0.52
N PRO A 466 -40.41 -5.37 0.14
CA PRO A 466 -39.35 -4.50 -0.37
C PRO A 466 -38.35 -4.14 0.74
N ALA A 467 -37.07 -4.03 0.37
CA ALA A 467 -36.03 -3.59 1.29
C ALA A 467 -36.34 -2.21 1.86
N ASP A 468 -36.12 -2.05 3.16
CA ASP A 468 -36.32 -0.81 3.91
C ASP A 468 -35.13 -0.43 4.82
N ASP A 469 -34.00 -1.10 4.60
CA ASP A 469 -32.72 -0.94 5.33
C ASP A 469 -32.78 -1.32 6.83
N ARG A 470 -33.82 -2.04 7.29
CA ARG A 470 -33.90 -2.53 8.68
C ARG A 470 -33.23 -3.88 8.92
N PHE A 471 -33.13 -4.70 7.88
CA PHE A 471 -32.65 -6.09 7.95
C PHE A 471 -31.40 -6.28 7.06
N HIS A 472 -31.19 -7.47 6.49
CA HIS A 472 -30.03 -7.74 5.62
C HIS A 472 -30.08 -6.99 4.28
N ALA A 473 -31.27 -6.72 3.77
CA ALA A 473 -31.46 -6.18 2.42
C ALA A 473 -31.44 -4.64 2.43
N MET A 474 -30.51 -4.06 1.67
CA MET A 474 -30.33 -2.61 1.53
C MET A 474 -30.89 -2.11 0.20
N ARG A 475 -31.56 -0.95 0.25
CA ARG A 475 -32.18 -0.25 -0.89
C ARG A 475 -31.16 0.32 -1.87
N ALA A 476 -29.97 0.68 -1.41
CA ALA A 476 -29.00 1.41 -2.22
C ALA A 476 -27.56 1.00 -1.94
N ALA A 477 -26.77 0.91 -3.00
CA ALA A 477 -25.34 0.53 -2.93
C ALA A 477 -24.49 1.47 -2.03
N PRO A 478 -24.70 2.80 -2.00
CA PRO A 478 -23.96 3.67 -1.08
C PRO A 478 -24.15 3.34 0.40
N VAL A 479 -25.33 2.84 0.80
CA VAL A 479 -25.60 2.48 2.20
C VAL A 479 -24.72 1.30 2.63
N LEU A 480 -24.55 0.30 1.76
CA LEU A 480 -23.62 -0.82 2.01
C LEU A 480 -22.18 -0.36 2.21
N ALA A 481 -21.77 0.65 1.44
CA ALA A 481 -20.42 1.16 1.51
C ALA A 481 -20.14 1.81 2.88
N GLU A 482 -21.15 2.46 3.47
CA GLU A 482 -21.05 3.09 4.80
C GLU A 482 -20.63 2.07 5.86
N LEU A 483 -21.27 0.89 5.89
CA LEU A 483 -20.93 -0.16 6.85
C LEU A 483 -19.45 -0.55 6.76
N VAL A 484 -18.94 -0.78 5.55
CA VAL A 484 -17.53 -1.16 5.34
C VAL A 484 -16.62 0.00 5.68
N THR A 485 -16.90 1.22 5.21
CA THR A 485 -16.02 2.37 5.48
C THR A 485 -15.95 2.70 6.96
N ASP A 486 -17.07 2.62 7.67
CA ASP A 486 -17.14 2.92 9.10
C ASP A 486 -16.40 1.85 9.91
N SER A 487 -16.77 0.59 9.71
CA SER A 487 -16.25 -0.52 10.51
C SER A 487 -14.78 -0.84 10.19
N LEU A 488 -14.39 -0.89 8.91
CA LEU A 488 -13.05 -1.27 8.49
C LEU A 488 -12.06 -0.12 8.58
N PHE A 489 -12.43 1.07 8.08
CA PHE A 489 -11.49 2.19 7.99
C PHE A 489 -11.56 3.07 9.22
N VAL A 490 -12.71 3.68 9.47
CA VAL A 490 -12.84 4.77 10.46
C VAL A 490 -12.66 4.26 11.87
N PHE A 491 -13.31 3.15 12.25
CA PHE A 491 -13.31 2.64 13.64
C PHE A 491 -12.33 1.50 13.91
N SER A 492 -11.64 0.99 12.87
CA SER A 492 -10.68 -0.11 13.01
C SER A 492 -9.28 0.29 12.51
N LEU A 493 -9.07 0.35 11.19
CA LEU A 493 -7.73 0.54 10.63
C LEU A 493 -7.10 1.89 11.03
N CYS A 494 -7.89 2.94 11.26
CA CYS A 494 -7.38 4.21 11.80
C CYS A 494 -6.72 4.09 13.17
N GLU A 495 -7.10 3.11 14.00
CA GLU A 495 -6.46 2.90 15.29
C GLU A 495 -5.12 2.18 15.12
N VAL A 496 -5.06 1.22 14.20
CA VAL A 496 -3.82 0.53 13.84
C VAL A 496 -2.83 1.53 13.25
N THR A 497 -3.22 2.32 12.24
CA THR A 497 -2.31 3.29 11.60
C THR A 497 -1.86 4.36 12.58
N HIS A 498 -2.73 4.81 13.47
CA HIS A 498 -2.38 5.81 14.47
C HIS A 498 -1.33 5.28 15.45
N LEU A 499 -1.54 4.07 15.97
CA LEU A 499 -0.57 3.42 16.85
C LEU A 499 0.78 3.21 16.16
N LEU A 500 0.76 2.73 14.92
CA LEU A 500 1.97 2.52 14.11
C LEU A 500 2.67 3.84 13.76
N GLY A 501 1.94 4.90 13.45
CA GLY A 501 2.52 6.23 13.19
C GLY A 501 3.25 6.76 14.40
N ARG A 502 2.62 6.64 15.58
CA ARG A 502 3.20 7.10 16.84
C ARG A 502 4.38 6.28 17.32
N ARG A 503 4.38 4.96 17.11
CA ARG A 503 5.36 4.04 17.73
C ARG A 503 6.42 3.51 16.76
N HIS A 504 6.15 3.54 15.45
CA HIS A 504 6.98 2.92 14.43
C HIS A 504 7.25 3.83 13.22
N GLY A 505 6.83 5.09 13.26
CA GLY A 505 7.16 6.08 12.22
C GLY A 505 6.40 5.91 10.91
N LEU A 506 5.21 5.30 10.94
CA LEU A 506 4.31 5.29 9.78
C LEU A 506 3.83 6.72 9.45
N ASP A 507 3.98 7.15 8.20
CA ASP A 507 3.25 8.31 7.69
C ASP A 507 1.81 7.89 7.36
N GLU A 508 0.87 8.31 8.21
CA GLU A 508 -0.55 7.97 8.05
C GLU A 508 -1.13 8.55 6.75
N ALA A 509 -0.75 9.78 6.38
CA ALA A 509 -1.30 10.43 5.19
C ALA A 509 -0.86 9.70 3.91
N ASP A 510 0.41 9.32 3.83
CA ASP A 510 0.94 8.49 2.74
C ASP A 510 0.27 7.13 2.69
N PHE A 511 0.09 6.48 3.84
CA PHE A 511 -0.59 5.18 3.91
C PHE A 511 -2.01 5.25 3.35
N TRP A 512 -2.83 6.20 3.82
CA TRP A 512 -4.23 6.31 3.43
C TRP A 512 -4.40 6.69 1.95
N ARG A 513 -3.54 7.58 1.44
CA ARG A 513 -3.49 7.89 -0.01
C ARG A 513 -3.11 6.66 -0.83
N GLY A 514 -2.07 5.95 -0.42
CA GLY A 514 -1.61 4.72 -1.07
C GLY A 514 -2.67 3.63 -1.06
N LEU A 515 -3.37 3.45 0.06
CA LEU A 515 -4.48 2.51 0.20
C LEU A 515 -5.61 2.88 -0.77
N GLY A 516 -6.06 4.14 -0.80
CA GLY A 516 -7.09 4.58 -1.73
C GLY A 516 -6.74 4.30 -3.20
N LEU A 517 -5.48 4.53 -3.60
CA LEU A 517 -4.98 4.17 -4.94
C LEU A 517 -5.03 2.66 -5.20
N ARG A 518 -4.66 1.84 -4.22
CA ARG A 518 -4.73 0.37 -4.33
C ARG A 518 -6.17 -0.13 -4.49
N LEU A 519 -7.12 0.41 -3.73
CA LEU A 519 -8.54 0.06 -3.84
C LEU A 519 -9.10 0.38 -5.24
N ARG A 520 -8.69 1.51 -5.83
CA ARG A 520 -9.06 1.89 -7.21
C ARG A 520 -8.39 0.99 -8.25
N ARG A 521 -7.09 0.70 -8.10
CA ARG A 521 -6.37 -0.24 -8.99
C ARG A 521 -6.97 -1.63 -8.95
N HIS A 522 -7.42 -2.10 -7.79
CA HIS A 522 -8.14 -3.36 -7.65
C HIS A 522 -9.41 -3.38 -8.48
N ALA A 523 -10.20 -2.30 -8.46
CA ALA A 523 -11.39 -2.23 -9.30
C ALA A 523 -11.05 -2.27 -10.80
N VAL A 524 -10.00 -1.55 -11.24
CA VAL A 524 -9.53 -1.57 -12.63
C VAL A 524 -9.03 -2.95 -13.05
N ALA A 525 -8.21 -3.60 -12.21
CA ALA A 525 -7.62 -4.91 -12.51
C ALA A 525 -8.67 -6.02 -12.70
N HIS A 526 -9.88 -5.82 -12.16
CA HIS A 526 -10.95 -6.81 -12.18
C HIS A 526 -12.21 -6.33 -12.93
N GLY A 527 -12.16 -5.21 -13.66
CA GLY A 527 -13.30 -4.70 -14.44
C GLY A 527 -14.51 -4.27 -13.60
N LEU A 528 -14.25 -3.75 -12.39
CA LEU A 528 -15.27 -3.40 -11.40
C LEU A 528 -15.53 -1.89 -11.29
N GLU A 529 -15.01 -1.08 -12.21
CA GLU A 529 -15.04 0.39 -12.13
C GLU A 529 -16.47 0.94 -12.09
N ALA A 530 -17.35 0.40 -12.94
CA ALA A 530 -18.76 0.78 -12.97
C ALA A 530 -19.48 0.44 -11.65
N ARG A 531 -19.11 -0.68 -11.02
CA ARG A 531 -19.67 -1.09 -9.72
C ARG A 531 -19.13 -0.20 -8.60
N LEU A 532 -17.83 0.09 -8.61
CA LEU A 532 -17.19 1.00 -7.65
C LEU A 532 -17.82 2.40 -7.69
N ALA A 533 -18.07 2.95 -8.89
CA ALA A 533 -18.69 4.26 -9.05
C ALA A 533 -20.08 4.37 -8.39
N ARG A 534 -20.86 3.28 -8.41
CA ARG A 534 -22.21 3.24 -7.79
C ARG A 534 -22.17 3.31 -6.25
N LEU A 535 -21.05 2.94 -5.63
CA LEU A 535 -20.88 2.99 -4.17
C LEU A 535 -20.64 4.41 -3.64
N GLN A 536 -20.27 5.37 -4.51
CA GLN A 536 -19.97 6.76 -4.14
C GLN A 536 -18.87 6.93 -3.07
N VAL A 537 -17.98 5.94 -2.94
CA VAL A 537 -16.84 5.96 -2.01
C VAL A 537 -15.75 6.95 -2.42
N ASP A 538 -15.80 7.48 -3.65
CA ASP A 538 -14.94 8.55 -4.15
C ASP A 538 -15.50 9.97 -3.88
N ALA A 539 -16.50 10.10 -3.00
CA ALA A 539 -16.94 11.41 -2.51
C ALA A 539 -15.88 12.04 -1.58
N PRO A 540 -15.55 13.35 -1.71
CA PRO A 540 -14.57 14.05 -0.85
C PRO A 540 -14.87 13.97 0.65
N ARG A 541 -16.12 13.68 0.99
CA ARG A 541 -16.55 13.39 2.35
C ARG A 541 -17.38 12.11 2.39
N LEU A 542 -17.00 11.21 3.29
CA LEU A 542 -17.74 9.99 3.58
C LEU A 542 -18.76 10.24 4.67
N ARG A 543 -19.85 9.49 4.60
CA ARG A 543 -20.88 9.46 5.63
C ARG A 543 -20.45 8.43 6.68
N VAL A 544 -20.49 8.81 7.96
CA VAL A 544 -20.03 8.00 9.10
C VAL A 544 -21.06 8.07 10.23
N GLU A 545 -21.30 6.95 10.89
CA GLU A 545 -22.20 6.85 12.02
C GLU A 545 -21.74 7.66 13.25
N ALA A 546 -22.70 8.30 13.93
CA ALA A 546 -22.48 9.06 15.15
C ALA A 546 -23.01 8.29 16.38
N LEU A 547 -22.16 7.40 16.91
CA LEU A 547 -22.51 6.44 17.96
C LEU A 547 -22.91 7.10 19.29
N LEU A 548 -22.20 8.15 19.71
CA LEU A 548 -22.52 8.91 20.92
C LEU A 548 -23.83 9.68 20.76
N SER A 549 -24.09 10.24 19.58
CA SER A 549 -25.31 10.96 19.23
C SER A 549 -26.53 10.05 19.32
N ARG A 550 -26.42 8.82 18.80
CA ARG A 550 -27.45 7.78 18.96
C ARG A 550 -27.67 7.43 20.43
N LYS A 551 -26.59 7.26 21.19
CA LYS A 551 -26.67 6.96 22.63
C LYS A 551 -27.37 8.06 23.44
N LEU A 552 -27.17 9.31 23.06
CA LEU A 552 -27.81 10.47 23.66
C LEU A 552 -29.30 10.62 23.28
N GLY A 553 -29.82 9.75 22.41
CA GLY A 553 -31.19 9.83 21.93
C GLY A 553 -31.45 11.07 21.09
N LEU A 554 -30.43 11.55 20.36
CA LEU A 554 -30.58 12.68 19.46
C LEU A 554 -31.38 12.27 18.22
N ASP A 555 -31.91 13.29 17.51
CA ASP A 555 -32.63 13.09 16.26
C ASP A 555 -31.85 12.18 15.28
N PRO A 556 -32.51 11.24 14.57
CA PRO A 556 -31.85 10.36 13.60
C PRO A 556 -30.98 11.09 12.58
N ALA A 557 -31.35 12.31 12.15
CA ALA A 557 -30.54 13.12 11.24
C ALA A 557 -29.19 13.56 11.83
N ARG A 558 -29.06 13.55 13.16
CA ARG A 558 -27.81 13.81 13.91
C ARG A 558 -27.04 12.54 14.26
N CYS A 559 -27.59 11.35 13.99
CA CYS A 559 -26.92 10.07 14.25
C CYS A 559 -25.92 9.69 13.15
N CYS A 560 -25.53 10.64 12.31
CA CYS A 560 -24.60 10.46 11.23
C CYS A 560 -23.90 11.79 10.88
N ARG A 561 -22.64 11.73 10.44
CA ARG A 561 -21.83 12.90 10.05
C ARG A 561 -21.09 12.66 8.75
N ARG A 562 -20.89 13.72 7.97
CA ARG A 562 -19.94 13.73 6.85
C ARG A 562 -18.54 14.11 7.31
N VAL A 563 -17.57 13.21 7.12
CA VAL A 563 -16.16 13.40 7.50
C VAL A 563 -15.25 13.48 6.26
N PRO A 564 -14.09 14.13 6.33
CA PRO A 564 -13.12 14.12 5.23
C PRO A 564 -12.77 12.69 4.81
N ASN A 565 -12.69 12.43 3.50
CA ASN A 565 -12.33 11.11 3.01
C ASN A 565 -10.80 10.97 2.88
N ALA A 566 -10.15 10.22 3.77
CA ALA A 566 -8.70 10.02 3.72
C ALA A 566 -8.25 9.08 2.58
N LEU A 567 -9.17 8.31 1.97
CA LEU A 567 -8.89 7.46 0.81
C LEU A 567 -8.82 8.27 -0.49
N LEU A 568 -9.30 9.51 -0.45
CA LEU A 568 -9.18 10.45 -1.55
C LEU A 568 -8.09 11.45 -1.24
N SER A 569 -7.28 11.72 -2.25
CA SER A 569 -6.61 13.01 -2.31
C SER A 569 -7.71 14.07 -2.39
N ALA A 570 -7.97 14.80 -1.31
CA ALA A 570 -8.90 15.92 -1.36
C ALA A 570 -8.42 16.91 -2.43
N PRO A 571 -9.27 17.36 -3.36
CA PRO A 571 -8.98 18.59 -4.08
C PRO A 571 -9.35 19.74 -3.15
N GLN A 572 -8.43 20.14 -2.25
CA GLN A 572 -8.35 21.51 -1.75
C GLN A 572 -7.07 21.78 -0.96
N ASP A 573 -6.36 22.82 -1.41
CA ASP A 573 -5.34 23.63 -0.72
C ASP A 573 -4.28 22.89 0.10
N SER A 574 -3.44 22.12 -0.60
CA SER A 574 -2.02 22.07 -0.27
C SER A 574 -1.25 22.78 -1.38
N PRO A 575 -0.19 23.57 -1.09
CA PRO A 575 0.61 24.20 -2.14
C PRO A 575 1.05 23.09 -3.09
N GLY A 576 0.67 23.22 -4.37
CA GLY A 576 0.57 22.10 -5.32
C GLY A 576 1.65 21.05 -5.13
N GLU A 577 1.23 19.80 -4.89
CA GLU A 577 2.15 18.66 -4.89
C GLU A 577 2.94 18.71 -6.19
N VAL A 578 4.21 19.03 -6.06
CA VAL A 578 5.11 19.22 -7.18
C VAL A 578 5.24 17.87 -7.85
N MET A 579 4.70 17.74 -9.06
CA MET A 579 4.87 16.53 -9.86
C MET A 579 6.29 16.47 -10.41
N ILE A 580 6.83 17.63 -10.78
CA ILE A 580 8.17 17.76 -11.33
C ILE A 580 8.71 19.16 -11.08
N GLU A 581 10.03 19.26 -10.97
CA GLU A 581 10.73 20.55 -10.96
C GLU A 581 11.57 20.68 -12.24
N ILE A 582 11.53 21.84 -12.91
CA ILE A 582 12.28 22.13 -14.13
C ILE A 582 13.04 23.44 -13.91
N ASP A 583 14.37 23.39 -13.89
CA ASP A 583 15.25 24.55 -13.64
C ASP A 583 14.86 25.41 -12.41
N GLY A 584 14.38 24.74 -11.36
CA GLY A 584 13.91 25.39 -10.12
C GLY A 584 12.45 25.85 -10.14
N ARG A 585 11.76 25.79 -11.30
CA ARG A 585 10.31 25.96 -11.39
C ARG A 585 9.62 24.66 -10.99
N ARG A 586 8.84 24.72 -9.92
CA ARG A 586 8.01 23.61 -9.46
C ARG A 586 6.69 23.60 -10.22
N ILE A 587 6.37 22.48 -10.85
CA ILE A 587 5.11 22.28 -11.58
C ILE A 587 4.26 21.31 -10.77
N GLY A 588 3.09 21.77 -10.36
CA GLY A 588 2.13 20.96 -9.60
C GLY A 588 1.50 19.86 -10.45
N ALA A 589 1.03 18.79 -9.81
CA ALA A 589 0.29 17.72 -10.49
C ALA A 589 -0.92 18.25 -11.28
N ASP A 590 -1.67 19.21 -10.72
CA ASP A 590 -2.83 19.82 -11.39
C ASP A 590 -2.43 20.66 -12.62
N GLU A 591 -1.31 21.38 -12.52
CA GLU A 591 -0.78 22.19 -13.64
C GLU A 591 -0.34 21.27 -14.79
N MET A 592 0.39 20.20 -14.46
CA MET A 592 0.83 19.22 -15.46
C MET A 592 -0.35 18.48 -16.07
N GLU A 593 -1.32 18.04 -15.26
CA GLU A 593 -2.52 17.36 -15.76
C GLU A 593 -3.38 18.27 -16.65
N ALA A 594 -3.47 19.57 -16.33
CA ALA A 594 -4.09 20.55 -17.22
C ALA A 594 -3.32 20.70 -18.54
N ALA A 595 -1.99 20.68 -18.52
CA ALA A 595 -1.17 20.71 -19.72
C ALA A 595 -1.36 19.45 -20.59
N ILE A 596 -1.36 18.26 -19.99
CA ILE A 596 -1.61 16.99 -20.68
C ILE A 596 -2.99 17.02 -21.37
N ARG A 597 -4.05 17.42 -20.65
CA ARG A 597 -5.41 17.53 -21.22
C ARG A 597 -5.49 18.53 -22.37
N ARG A 598 -4.76 19.64 -22.31
CA ARG A 598 -4.67 20.60 -23.43
C ARG A 598 -4.04 19.96 -24.67
N VAL A 599 -2.95 19.19 -24.50
CA VAL A 599 -2.34 18.46 -25.61
C VAL A 599 -3.32 17.46 -26.21
N GLU A 600 -3.97 16.63 -25.38
CA GLU A 600 -4.92 15.64 -25.88
C GLU A 600 -6.07 16.27 -26.66
N ALA A 601 -6.62 17.38 -26.17
CA ALA A 601 -7.74 18.06 -26.80
C ALA A 601 -7.36 18.72 -28.14
N ARG A 602 -6.12 19.22 -28.26
CA ARG A 602 -5.71 20.03 -29.43
C ARG A 602 -4.91 19.24 -30.46
N ALA A 603 -4.00 18.37 -30.02
CA ALA A 603 -3.14 17.60 -30.91
C ALA A 603 -3.87 16.43 -31.59
N GLY A 604 -5.00 15.98 -31.01
CA GLY A 604 -5.82 14.89 -31.59
C GLY A 604 -5.08 13.55 -31.59
N LEU A 605 -4.36 13.24 -30.51
CA LEU A 605 -3.57 12.01 -30.40
C LEU A 605 -4.47 10.80 -30.18
N THR A 606 -4.38 9.83 -31.08
CA THR A 606 -5.12 8.57 -31.05
C THR A 606 -4.16 7.39 -30.98
N GLY A 607 -4.55 6.35 -30.24
CA GLY A 607 -3.83 5.09 -30.17
C GLY A 607 -4.52 4.02 -31.01
N GLY A 608 -3.74 3.04 -31.50
CA GLY A 608 -4.29 1.89 -32.22
C GLY A 608 -4.53 2.08 -33.71
N ASP A 609 -4.56 3.32 -34.20
CA ASP A 609 -4.78 3.65 -35.63
C ASP A 609 -3.52 3.51 -36.50
N GLY A 610 -2.35 3.36 -35.87
CA GLY A 610 -1.07 3.26 -36.55
C GLY A 610 -0.43 4.60 -36.90
N GLU A 611 -1.02 5.72 -36.48
CA GLU A 611 -0.45 7.04 -36.70
C GLU A 611 0.83 7.20 -35.86
N ARG A 612 1.88 7.65 -36.54
CA ARG A 612 3.19 8.02 -35.97
C ARG A 612 3.31 9.53 -35.95
N VAL A 613 3.51 10.12 -34.78
CA VAL A 613 3.70 11.57 -34.64
C VAL A 613 5.11 11.89 -34.17
N ALA A 614 5.66 13.00 -34.62
CA ALA A 614 6.92 13.56 -34.13
C ALA A 614 6.69 14.90 -33.46
N ALA A 615 7.39 15.18 -32.37
CA ALA A 615 7.20 16.41 -31.60
C ALA A 615 8.53 17.05 -31.19
N ARG A 616 8.70 18.33 -31.52
CA ARG A 616 9.83 19.17 -31.11
C ARG A 616 9.26 20.42 -30.43
N PHE A 617 9.51 20.55 -29.13
CA PHE A 617 9.10 21.70 -28.32
C PHE A 617 10.33 22.30 -27.64
N GLY A 618 10.52 23.62 -27.74
CA GLY A 618 11.55 24.37 -27.02
C GLY A 618 11.24 24.56 -25.54
N ASP A 619 9.96 24.42 -25.15
CA ASP A 619 9.50 24.44 -23.75
C ASP A 619 9.41 23.02 -23.19
N THR A 620 10.25 22.71 -22.20
CA THR A 620 10.32 21.39 -21.55
C THR A 620 9.02 20.96 -20.87
N PRO A 621 8.28 21.83 -20.13
CA PRO A 621 6.94 21.50 -19.64
C PRO A 621 5.99 21.01 -20.74
N THR A 622 5.95 21.70 -21.88
CA THR A 622 5.08 21.34 -23.02
C THR A 622 5.55 20.05 -23.69
N CYS A 623 6.87 19.88 -23.86
CA CYS A 623 7.46 18.64 -24.36
C CYS A 623 7.04 17.43 -23.49
N LEU A 624 7.17 17.57 -22.17
CA LEU A 624 6.80 16.54 -21.22
C LEU A 624 5.30 16.25 -21.23
N ALA A 625 4.45 17.29 -21.22
CA ALA A 625 3.01 17.13 -21.32
C ALA A 625 2.62 16.37 -22.60
N PHE A 626 3.31 16.62 -23.71
CA PHE A 626 3.07 15.91 -24.98
C PHE A 626 3.48 14.44 -24.91
N ILE A 627 4.65 14.14 -24.34
CA ILE A 627 5.11 12.76 -24.14
C ILE A 627 4.13 11.97 -23.27
N LEU A 628 3.68 12.56 -22.15
CA LEU A 628 2.75 11.92 -21.24
C LEU A 628 1.35 11.75 -21.86
N ALA A 629 0.88 12.74 -22.65
CA ALA A 629 -0.37 12.63 -23.40
C ALA A 629 -0.32 11.49 -24.43
N ALA A 630 0.76 11.40 -25.21
CA ALA A 630 0.94 10.34 -26.19
C ALA A 630 0.96 8.95 -25.53
N ARG A 631 1.71 8.79 -24.44
CA ARG A 631 1.73 7.53 -23.67
C ARG A 631 0.34 7.19 -23.12
N ARG A 632 -0.38 8.15 -22.56
CA ARG A 632 -1.73 7.95 -21.98
C ARG A 632 -2.77 7.57 -23.04
N ARG A 633 -2.66 8.14 -24.24
CA ARG A 633 -3.55 7.84 -25.37
C ARG A 633 -3.12 6.62 -26.18
N GLY A 634 -1.96 6.03 -25.86
CA GLY A 634 -1.40 4.93 -26.64
C GLY A 634 -1.00 5.35 -28.07
N ALA A 635 -0.65 6.62 -28.28
CA ALA A 635 -0.19 7.14 -29.56
C ALA A 635 1.30 6.81 -29.78
N THR A 636 1.69 6.63 -31.04
CA THR A 636 3.10 6.38 -31.40
C THR A 636 3.85 7.71 -31.54
N LEU A 637 4.89 7.92 -30.72
CA LEU A 637 5.57 9.21 -30.60
C LEU A 637 7.08 9.11 -30.83
N LEU A 638 7.60 9.99 -31.68
CA LEU A 638 9.02 10.36 -31.77
C LEU A 638 9.26 11.71 -31.03
N PRO A 639 9.81 11.72 -29.81
CA PRO A 639 10.26 12.95 -29.18
C PRO A 639 11.57 13.45 -29.84
N ILE A 640 11.59 14.71 -30.27
CA ILE A 640 12.73 15.33 -30.96
C ILE A 640 13.38 16.36 -30.04
N HIS A 641 14.71 16.31 -29.97
CA HIS A 641 15.51 17.22 -29.14
C HIS A 641 15.28 18.69 -29.52
N PRO A 642 15.10 19.62 -28.55
CA PRO A 642 14.77 21.02 -28.82
C PRO A 642 15.84 21.78 -29.62
N ALA A 643 17.12 21.42 -29.47
CA ALA A 643 18.22 22.03 -30.20
C ALA A 643 18.27 21.68 -31.71
N LEU A 644 17.44 20.74 -32.18
CA LEU A 644 17.42 20.38 -33.60
C LEU A 644 16.62 21.43 -34.39
N PRO A 645 17.21 22.08 -35.42
CA PRO A 645 16.50 23.06 -36.23
C PRO A 645 15.30 22.44 -36.97
N ASP A 646 14.29 23.24 -37.33
CA ASP A 646 13.05 22.80 -37.98
C ASP A 646 13.30 21.91 -39.20
N ALA A 647 14.22 22.32 -40.08
CA ALA A 647 14.58 21.53 -41.25
C ALA A 647 15.20 20.17 -40.87
N GLY A 648 15.93 20.10 -39.76
CA GLY A 648 16.46 18.87 -39.20
C GLY A 648 15.37 18.00 -38.56
N ALA A 649 14.46 18.59 -37.79
CA ALA A 649 13.33 17.90 -37.18
C ALA A 649 12.40 17.29 -38.23
N ARG A 650 12.12 18.02 -39.31
CA ARG A 650 11.33 17.52 -40.44
C ARG A 650 11.99 16.33 -41.14
N ARG A 651 13.28 16.42 -41.47
CA ARG A 651 14.03 15.29 -42.03
C ARG A 651 14.03 14.07 -41.10
N LEU A 652 14.11 14.29 -39.79
CA LEU A 652 14.10 13.20 -38.81
C LEU A 652 12.74 12.51 -38.74
N ALA A 653 11.66 13.30 -38.73
CA ALA A 653 10.29 12.81 -38.72
C ALA A 653 9.94 12.06 -40.01
N GLU A 654 10.30 12.59 -41.18
CA GLU A 654 10.14 11.91 -42.47
C GLU A 654 10.90 10.57 -42.49
N ARG A 655 12.16 10.56 -42.02
CA ARG A 655 12.97 9.34 -41.91
C ARG A 655 12.37 8.29 -40.97
N ALA A 656 11.72 8.72 -39.89
CA ALA A 656 11.04 7.82 -38.96
C ALA A 656 9.68 7.31 -39.45
N GLY A 657 9.22 7.79 -40.62
CA GLY A 657 7.91 7.50 -41.17
C GLY A 657 6.78 8.13 -40.35
N CYS A 658 7.01 9.31 -39.77
CA CYS A 658 5.97 10.06 -39.07
C CYS A 658 4.99 10.69 -40.07
N HIS A 659 3.72 10.73 -39.69
CA HIS A 659 2.60 11.26 -40.47
C HIS A 659 2.37 12.73 -40.14
N ARG A 660 2.61 13.11 -38.89
CA ARG A 660 2.48 14.49 -38.41
C ARG A 660 3.69 14.93 -37.62
N LEU A 661 4.02 16.21 -37.75
CA LEU A 661 5.11 16.87 -37.01
C LEU A 661 4.59 18.09 -36.26
N PHE A 662 4.91 18.17 -34.98
CA PHE A 662 4.58 19.30 -34.10
C PHE A 662 5.86 20.11 -33.82
N LEU A 663 5.85 21.40 -34.19
CA LEU A 663 6.97 22.34 -34.02
C LEU A 663 6.52 23.51 -33.14
N ASP A 664 6.83 23.47 -31.85
CA ASP A 664 6.47 24.50 -30.85
C ASP A 664 4.97 24.89 -30.78
N ASN A 665 4.08 24.09 -31.36
CA ASN A 665 2.64 24.28 -31.33
C ASN A 665 1.88 22.95 -31.38
N LEU A 666 0.57 22.98 -31.13
CA LEU A 666 -0.29 21.79 -31.03
C LEU A 666 -1.17 21.56 -32.27
N ASP A 667 -1.00 22.32 -33.34
CA ASP A 667 -1.83 22.17 -34.55
C ASP A 667 -1.28 21.04 -35.44
N GLY A 668 0.05 20.90 -35.51
CA GLY A 668 0.74 19.81 -36.19
C GLY A 668 0.63 19.88 -37.72
N GLU A 669 1.76 19.82 -38.42
CA GLU A 669 1.79 19.76 -39.89
C GLU A 669 1.78 18.31 -40.39
N VAL A 670 1.08 18.05 -41.49
CA VAL A 670 1.05 16.74 -42.15
C VAL A 670 2.31 16.60 -43.01
N LEU A 671 3.02 15.47 -42.87
CA LEU A 671 4.22 15.17 -43.64
C LEU A 671 3.86 14.44 -44.94
N ALA A 672 4.36 14.96 -46.07
CA ALA A 672 4.16 14.34 -47.37
C ALA A 672 5.04 13.08 -47.50
N GLY A 673 4.48 12.00 -48.03
CA GLY A 673 5.23 10.76 -48.30
C GLY A 673 5.37 9.80 -47.11
N ALA A 674 4.60 9.99 -46.03
CA ALA A 674 4.52 9.00 -44.95
C ALA A 674 3.94 7.67 -45.46
N PRO A 675 4.45 6.51 -45.00
CA PRO A 675 3.88 5.22 -45.33
C PRO A 675 2.44 5.10 -44.77
N PRO A 676 1.61 4.18 -45.29
CA PRO A 676 0.28 3.94 -44.72
C PRO A 676 0.38 3.57 -43.23
N PRO A 677 -0.49 4.12 -42.37
CA PRO A 677 -0.48 3.79 -40.94
C PRO A 677 -0.80 2.31 -40.74
N VAL A 678 -0.04 1.66 -39.85
CA VAL A 678 -0.21 0.24 -39.53
C VAL A 678 -0.82 0.15 -38.14
N PRO A 679 -2.10 -0.24 -38.01
CA PRO A 679 -2.76 -0.39 -36.72
C PRO A 679 -1.99 -1.31 -35.77
N GLY A 680 -1.91 -0.93 -34.50
CA GLY A 680 -1.15 -1.67 -33.50
C GLY A 680 -0.96 -0.88 -32.22
N GLU A 681 -0.29 -1.50 -31.26
CA GLU A 681 0.04 -0.84 -29.99
C GLU A 681 0.91 0.40 -30.23
N GLY A 682 0.61 1.49 -29.51
CA GLY A 682 1.43 2.70 -29.54
C GLY A 682 2.88 2.44 -29.15
N GLN A 683 3.80 3.13 -29.84
CA GLN A 683 5.23 2.92 -29.67
C GLN A 683 5.96 4.22 -29.32
N LEU A 684 6.98 4.13 -28.49
CA LEU A 684 8.02 5.16 -28.35
C LEU A 684 9.05 4.95 -29.47
N LEU A 685 9.13 5.91 -30.39
CA LEU A 685 10.09 5.93 -31.48
C LEU A 685 11.38 6.61 -31.03
N GLN A 686 12.52 6.02 -31.37
CA GLN A 686 13.84 6.54 -31.04
C GLN A 686 14.80 6.32 -32.20
N MET A 687 15.78 7.21 -32.35
CA MET A 687 16.78 7.07 -33.40
C MET A 687 18.04 6.43 -32.82
N SER A 688 18.42 5.28 -33.35
CA SER A 688 19.69 4.64 -33.03
C SER A 688 20.82 5.33 -33.78
N SER A 689 21.93 5.59 -33.07
CA SER A 689 23.20 6.01 -33.66
C SER A 689 24.02 4.74 -33.92
N GLY A 690 23.69 4.01 -34.98
CA GLY A 690 24.49 2.84 -35.36
C GLY A 690 25.96 3.24 -35.54
N THR A 691 26.89 2.43 -35.03
CA THR A 691 28.33 2.59 -35.30
C THR A 691 28.72 2.16 -36.73
N THR A 692 27.78 1.57 -37.46
CA THR A 692 28.01 0.92 -38.76
C THR A 692 27.27 1.56 -39.95
N GLY A 693 26.47 2.62 -39.79
CA GLY A 693 25.74 3.24 -40.92
C GLY A 693 24.73 4.33 -40.57
N GLU A 694 23.85 4.66 -41.53
CA GLU A 694 22.81 5.69 -41.37
C GLU A 694 21.88 5.41 -40.16
N PRO A 695 21.42 6.45 -39.43
CA PRO A 695 20.58 6.28 -38.22
C PRO A 695 19.28 5.51 -38.49
N LYS A 696 19.01 4.46 -37.71
CA LYS A 696 17.79 3.64 -37.83
C LYS A 696 16.74 4.06 -36.81
N CYS A 697 15.48 4.13 -37.23
CA CYS A 697 14.34 4.33 -36.33
C CYS A 697 14.01 3.01 -35.63
N ILE A 698 14.05 3.03 -34.29
CA ILE A 698 13.68 1.94 -33.41
C ILE A 698 12.33 2.28 -32.78
N ALA A 699 11.41 1.32 -32.78
CA ALA A 699 10.08 1.50 -32.22
C ALA A 699 9.86 0.50 -31.08
N ARG A 700 9.64 1.00 -29.86
CA ARG A 700 9.38 0.18 -28.68
C ARG A 700 7.95 0.38 -28.21
N ALA A 701 7.19 -0.70 -28.09
CA ALA A 701 5.83 -0.65 -27.55
C ALA A 701 5.79 -0.02 -26.14
N TRP A 702 4.76 0.77 -25.84
CA TRP A 702 4.59 1.36 -24.52
C TRP A 702 4.49 0.30 -23.40
N SER A 703 3.90 -0.86 -23.67
CA SER A 703 3.88 -2.03 -22.77
C SER A 703 5.27 -2.59 -22.47
N ALA A 704 6.18 -2.60 -23.46
CA ALA A 704 7.57 -3.02 -23.28
C ALA A 704 8.33 -2.01 -22.40
N VAL A 705 8.08 -0.71 -22.59
CA VAL A 705 8.63 0.34 -21.73
C VAL A 705 8.10 0.22 -20.29
N GLU A 706 6.82 -0.12 -20.09
CA GLU A 706 6.25 -0.33 -18.76
C GLU A 706 6.91 -1.53 -18.04
N ARG A 707 7.05 -2.67 -18.74
CA ARG A 707 7.74 -3.85 -18.21
C ARG A 707 9.18 -3.55 -17.82
N GLU A 708 9.89 -2.73 -18.62
CA GLU A 708 11.22 -2.25 -18.27
C GLU A 708 11.19 -1.43 -16.97
N ILE A 709 10.29 -0.45 -16.85
CA ILE A 709 10.17 0.40 -15.65
C ILE A 709 9.93 -0.44 -14.40
N GLU A 710 9.00 -1.41 -14.46
CA GLU A 710 8.69 -2.29 -13.34
C GLU A 710 9.87 -3.16 -12.95
N SER A 711 10.52 -3.76 -13.94
CA SER A 711 11.70 -4.59 -13.74
C SER A 711 12.89 -3.79 -13.20
N TYR A 712 13.06 -2.54 -13.64
CA TYR A 712 14.11 -1.64 -13.19
C TYR A 712 13.89 -1.24 -11.72
N VAL A 713 12.66 -0.89 -11.35
CA VAL A 713 12.33 -0.54 -9.95
C VAL A 713 12.53 -1.74 -9.03
N ALA A 714 12.09 -2.93 -9.43
CA ALA A 714 12.20 -4.14 -8.61
C ALA A 714 13.66 -4.60 -8.43
N ALA A 715 14.50 -4.49 -9.47
CA ALA A 715 15.87 -5.02 -9.46
C ALA A 715 16.90 -4.06 -8.85
N PHE A 716 16.55 -2.78 -8.65
CA PHE A 716 17.50 -1.75 -8.23
C PHE A 716 16.93 -0.84 -7.11
N PRO A 717 16.65 -1.37 -5.91
CA PRO A 717 15.99 -0.62 -4.81
C PRO A 717 16.88 0.44 -4.12
N GLU A 718 18.19 0.41 -4.32
CA GLU A 718 19.17 1.27 -3.64
C GLU A 718 18.82 2.78 -3.71
N PRO A 719 18.28 3.33 -4.81
CA PRO A 719 17.90 4.73 -4.88
C PRO A 719 16.45 5.04 -4.48
N ASP A 720 15.71 4.13 -3.83
CA ASP A 720 14.32 4.36 -3.45
C ASP A 720 14.12 5.59 -2.54
N GLY A 721 15.17 6.06 -1.87
CA GLY A 721 15.21 7.28 -1.05
C GLY A 721 15.82 8.52 -1.70
N MET A 722 16.27 8.45 -2.96
CA MET A 722 17.03 9.51 -3.61
C MET A 722 16.14 10.35 -4.54
N THR A 723 16.47 11.63 -4.67
CA THR A 723 15.76 12.55 -5.58
C THR A 723 16.40 12.47 -6.98
N PRO A 724 15.69 12.04 -8.03
CA PRO A 724 16.26 11.94 -9.37
C PRO A 724 16.48 13.36 -9.94
N VAL A 725 17.73 13.66 -10.28
CA VAL A 725 18.17 14.90 -10.92
C VAL A 725 18.57 14.58 -12.36
N VAL A 726 17.73 14.94 -13.31
CA VAL A 726 17.88 14.61 -14.73
C VAL A 726 18.61 15.74 -15.45
N ALA A 727 19.91 15.58 -15.63
CA ALA A 727 20.79 16.51 -16.36
C ALA A 727 21.21 15.91 -17.72
N CYS A 728 20.23 15.35 -18.43
CA CYS A 728 20.34 14.84 -19.78
C CYS A 728 18.96 14.96 -20.48
N PRO A 729 18.90 14.93 -21.83
CA PRO A 729 17.65 15.21 -22.52
C PRO A 729 16.53 14.20 -22.21
N ILE A 730 15.33 14.70 -21.87
CA ILE A 730 14.11 13.89 -21.70
C ILE A 730 13.51 13.38 -23.03
N THR A 731 14.15 13.70 -24.15
CA THR A 731 13.84 13.14 -25.48
C THR A 731 14.69 11.89 -25.77
N HIS A 732 15.63 11.56 -24.89
CA HIS A 732 16.45 10.36 -24.95
C HIS A 732 15.97 9.31 -23.94
N SER A 733 16.09 8.01 -24.25
CA SER A 733 15.62 6.91 -23.37
C SER A 733 16.17 7.01 -21.96
N TYR A 734 17.46 7.33 -21.82
CA TYR A 734 18.12 7.43 -20.53
C TYR A 734 17.48 8.51 -19.61
N GLY A 735 17.28 9.72 -20.12
CA GLY A 735 16.66 10.80 -19.35
C GLY A 735 15.16 10.57 -19.14
N LEU A 736 14.46 10.10 -20.17
CA LEU A 736 13.02 9.88 -20.13
C LEU A 736 12.61 8.68 -19.27
N ILE A 737 13.14 7.50 -19.56
CA ILE A 737 12.70 6.24 -18.92
C ILE A 737 13.36 6.13 -17.55
N CYS A 738 14.68 6.11 -17.50
CA CYS A 738 15.44 5.83 -16.28
C CYS A 738 15.46 7.04 -15.32
N GLY A 739 15.67 8.25 -15.84
CA GLY A 739 15.69 9.46 -15.03
C GLY A 739 14.30 9.89 -14.55
N LEU A 740 13.34 9.96 -15.48
CA LEU A 740 12.03 10.57 -15.24
C LEU A 740 10.94 9.55 -14.89
N LEU A 741 10.62 8.59 -15.77
CA LEU A 741 9.49 7.68 -15.56
C LEU A 741 9.70 6.70 -14.40
N VAL A 742 10.92 6.16 -14.24
CA VAL A 742 11.29 5.34 -13.07
C VAL A 742 11.23 6.17 -11.78
N GLY A 743 11.69 7.42 -11.81
CA GLY A 743 11.58 8.35 -10.68
C GLY A 743 10.13 8.58 -10.24
N LEU A 744 9.24 8.85 -11.20
CA LEU A 744 7.81 8.97 -10.96
C LEU A 744 7.20 7.66 -10.45
N ARG A 745 7.61 6.50 -10.99
CA ARG A 745 7.13 5.19 -10.52
C ARG A 745 7.51 4.90 -9.07
N ARG A 746 8.66 5.41 -8.61
CA ARG A 746 9.11 5.36 -7.21
C ARG A 746 8.40 6.37 -6.29
N GLY A 747 7.52 7.21 -6.82
CA GLY A 747 6.86 8.27 -6.06
C GLY A 747 7.79 9.42 -5.67
N ARG A 748 8.89 9.62 -6.42
CA ARG A 748 9.81 10.74 -6.23
C ARG A 748 9.44 11.88 -7.17
N VAL A 749 9.77 13.12 -6.78
CA VAL A 749 9.61 14.33 -7.60
C VAL A 749 10.89 14.54 -8.40
N PRO A 750 10.91 14.30 -9.72
CA PRO A 750 12.13 14.46 -10.51
C PRO A 750 12.46 15.94 -10.71
N VAL A 751 13.75 16.24 -10.75
CA VAL A 751 14.28 17.58 -11.03
C VAL A 751 14.97 17.54 -12.39
N ILE A 752 14.36 18.14 -13.41
CA ILE A 752 14.96 18.29 -14.75
C ILE A 752 15.77 19.58 -14.77
N LEU A 753 17.00 19.50 -15.29
CA LEU A 753 17.87 20.64 -15.48
C LEU A 753 18.22 20.76 -16.96
N ASP A 754 17.72 21.80 -17.64
CA ASP A 754 17.90 22.00 -19.09
C ASP A 754 19.21 22.75 -19.44
N THR A 755 20.04 23.00 -18.43
CA THR A 755 21.34 23.67 -18.59
C THR A 755 22.51 22.71 -18.56
N THR A 756 23.50 22.96 -19.42
CA THR A 756 24.79 22.27 -19.42
C THR A 756 25.82 22.95 -18.52
N ASN A 757 25.46 24.01 -17.78
CA ASN A 757 26.39 24.78 -16.95
C ASN A 757 26.84 23.98 -15.71
N PRO A 758 28.12 23.58 -15.61
CA PRO A 758 28.58 22.72 -14.50
C PRO A 758 28.47 23.38 -13.12
N LYS A 759 28.68 24.70 -13.03
CA LYS A 759 28.61 25.42 -11.75
C LYS A 759 27.17 25.50 -11.23
N TYR A 760 26.20 25.69 -12.13
CA TYR A 760 24.78 25.68 -11.77
C TYR A 760 24.33 24.29 -11.32
N LEU A 761 24.74 23.23 -12.04
CA LEU A 761 24.46 21.84 -11.68
C LEU A 761 24.97 21.51 -10.27
N LEU A 762 26.24 21.84 -9.96
CA LEU A 762 26.80 21.64 -8.62
C LEU A 762 26.02 22.40 -7.54
N ARG A 763 25.60 23.64 -7.82
CA ARG A 763 24.77 24.42 -6.88
C ARG A 763 23.42 23.72 -6.62
N ARG A 764 22.71 23.30 -7.66
CA ARG A 764 21.43 22.60 -7.52
C ARG A 764 21.56 21.28 -6.76
N LEU A 765 22.62 20.50 -7.03
CA LEU A 765 22.87 19.26 -6.31
C LEU A 765 23.06 19.47 -4.80
N ARG A 766 23.63 20.61 -4.36
CA ARG A 766 23.75 20.94 -2.93
C ARG A 766 22.43 21.35 -2.28
N GLU A 767 21.48 21.86 -3.06
CA GLU A 767 20.17 22.32 -2.58
C GLU A 767 19.15 21.19 -2.49
N ILE A 768 19.42 20.06 -3.13
CA ILE A 768 18.53 18.90 -3.21
C ILE A 768 18.96 17.88 -2.18
N GLU A 769 18.00 17.36 -1.42
CA GLU A 769 18.25 16.28 -0.47
C GLU A 769 18.49 14.96 -1.22
N ARG A 770 19.64 14.32 -0.92
CA ARG A 770 20.05 13.02 -1.46
C ARG A 770 19.87 12.91 -2.99
N PRO A 771 20.55 13.77 -3.79
CA PRO A 771 20.37 13.79 -5.23
C PRO A 771 20.98 12.54 -5.88
N LEU A 772 20.24 11.98 -6.84
CA LEU A 772 20.75 11.01 -7.81
C LEU A 772 20.84 11.67 -9.18
N LEU A 773 22.07 12.02 -9.57
CA LEU A 773 22.34 12.69 -10.85
C LEU A 773 22.33 11.70 -12.02
N TYR A 774 21.44 11.89 -12.98
CA TYR A 774 21.45 11.21 -14.27
C TYR A 774 22.11 12.11 -15.31
N THR A 775 23.33 11.77 -15.72
CA THR A 775 24.08 12.54 -16.70
C THR A 775 25.04 11.69 -17.53
N ALA A 776 25.63 12.27 -18.58
CA ALA A 776 26.62 11.61 -19.42
C ALA A 776 28.01 11.56 -18.74
N PRO A 777 28.83 10.53 -19.03
CA PRO A 777 30.17 10.37 -18.46
C PRO A 777 31.06 11.62 -18.47
N ALA A 778 31.11 12.34 -19.61
CA ALA A 778 31.96 13.52 -19.76
C ALA A 778 31.55 14.69 -18.85
N LEU A 779 30.24 14.90 -18.68
CA LEU A 779 29.73 15.94 -17.77
C LEU A 779 29.96 15.54 -16.32
N LEU A 780 29.77 14.26 -15.96
CA LEU A 780 30.09 13.75 -14.62
C LEU A 780 31.58 13.93 -14.28
N HIS A 781 32.48 13.65 -15.22
CA HIS A 781 33.91 13.88 -15.05
C HIS A 781 34.23 15.37 -14.83
N THR A 782 33.63 16.25 -15.63
CA THR A 782 33.78 17.70 -15.50
C THR A 782 33.31 18.18 -14.12
N LEU A 783 32.15 17.69 -13.65
CA LEU A 783 31.64 18.00 -12.32
C LEU A 783 32.59 17.50 -11.22
N SER A 784 33.15 16.28 -11.35
CA SER A 784 34.10 15.75 -10.36
C SER A 784 35.37 16.58 -10.22
N ARG A 785 35.82 17.25 -11.29
CA ARG A 785 37.01 18.12 -11.28
C ARG A 785 36.73 19.51 -10.70
N LEU A 786 35.49 19.99 -10.82
CA LEU A 786 35.08 21.31 -10.33
C LEU A 786 34.62 21.30 -8.87
N LEU A 787 34.47 20.12 -8.25
CA LEU A 787 34.14 20.00 -6.83
C LEU A 787 35.30 20.50 -5.95
N PRO A 788 35.02 21.36 -4.95
CA PRO A 788 36.00 21.72 -3.93
C PRO A 788 36.58 20.51 -3.21
N GLU A 789 37.75 20.65 -2.61
CA GLU A 789 38.38 19.58 -1.83
C GLU A 789 37.49 19.17 -0.65
N GLY A 790 37.33 17.86 -0.43
CA GLY A 790 36.47 17.30 0.61
C GLY A 790 34.98 17.16 0.24
N GLU A 791 34.50 17.80 -0.83
CA GLU A 791 33.11 17.63 -1.30
C GLU A 791 32.92 16.41 -2.20
N ARG A 792 31.74 15.78 -2.09
CA ARG A 792 31.30 14.63 -2.90
C ARG A 792 29.87 14.82 -3.40
N ILE A 793 29.55 14.29 -4.57
CA ILE A 793 28.18 14.12 -5.05
C ILE A 793 27.57 12.91 -4.33
N HIS A 794 26.35 13.03 -3.82
CA HIS A 794 25.70 11.93 -3.09
C HIS A 794 25.50 10.68 -3.94
N ALA A 795 24.83 10.80 -5.10
CA ALA A 795 24.70 9.69 -6.01
C ALA A 795 24.74 10.14 -7.48
N ALA A 796 25.29 9.29 -8.34
CA ALA A 796 25.29 9.50 -9.78
C ALA A 796 25.04 8.18 -10.52
N MET A 797 24.19 8.24 -11.54
CA MET A 797 24.00 7.18 -12.54
C MET A 797 24.77 7.57 -13.80
N THR A 798 25.53 6.61 -14.33
CA THR A 798 26.19 6.71 -15.64
C THR A 798 25.64 5.65 -16.59
N SER A 799 25.60 5.96 -17.88
CA SER A 799 25.02 5.14 -18.93
C SER A 799 25.71 5.41 -20.27
N GLY A 800 25.77 4.39 -21.13
CA GLY A 800 26.36 4.49 -22.47
C GLY A 800 27.82 4.02 -22.50
N THR A 801 28.75 4.91 -22.81
CA THR A 801 30.17 4.58 -22.94
C THR A 801 30.76 4.18 -21.59
N LEU A 802 31.60 3.14 -21.56
CA LEU A 802 32.39 2.82 -20.37
C LEU A 802 33.24 4.02 -19.93
N LEU A 803 33.41 4.15 -18.62
CA LEU A 803 34.29 5.17 -18.05
C LEU A 803 35.76 4.78 -18.28
N PRO A 804 36.57 5.60 -18.96
CA PRO A 804 38.01 5.37 -19.02
C PRO A 804 38.61 5.28 -17.61
N GLY A 805 39.63 4.44 -17.41
CA GLY A 805 40.19 4.14 -16.08
C GLY A 805 40.47 5.38 -15.20
N PRO A 806 41.17 6.41 -15.70
CA PRO A 806 41.43 7.62 -14.90
C PRO A 806 40.19 8.46 -14.63
N TRP A 807 39.23 8.49 -15.55
CA TRP A 807 37.95 9.17 -15.32
C TRP A 807 37.15 8.43 -14.24
N PHE A 808 37.14 7.10 -14.29
CA PHE A 808 36.51 6.27 -13.27
C PHE A 808 37.12 6.52 -11.89
N GLY A 809 38.45 6.51 -11.76
CA GLY A 809 39.13 6.81 -10.50
C GLY A 809 38.79 8.20 -9.95
N ALA A 810 38.84 9.23 -10.81
CA ALA A 810 38.51 10.60 -10.44
C ALA A 810 37.04 10.76 -10.00
N ILE A 811 36.10 10.15 -10.72
CA ILE A 811 34.67 10.20 -10.41
C ILE A 811 34.37 9.39 -9.14
N ARG A 812 34.87 8.16 -9.03
CA ARG A 812 34.58 7.28 -7.88
C ARG A 812 35.03 7.90 -6.56
N ALA A 813 36.17 8.59 -6.55
CA ALA A 813 36.64 9.33 -5.38
C ALA A 813 35.67 10.45 -4.96
N ARG A 814 34.97 11.06 -5.93
CA ARG A 814 34.12 12.24 -5.76
C ARG A 814 32.62 11.97 -5.74
N VAL A 815 32.20 10.72 -5.89
CA VAL A 815 30.79 10.29 -5.81
C VAL A 815 30.65 9.25 -4.69
N GLU A 816 29.70 9.43 -3.79
CA GLU A 816 29.45 8.50 -2.68
C GLU A 816 28.82 7.20 -3.21
N HIS A 817 27.68 7.29 -3.89
CA HIS A 817 27.00 6.17 -4.55
C HIS A 817 27.11 6.28 -6.08
N LEU A 818 28.00 5.50 -6.69
CA LEU A 818 28.19 5.48 -8.14
C LEU A 818 27.51 4.25 -8.74
N PHE A 819 26.55 4.48 -9.62
CA PHE A 819 25.77 3.46 -10.29
C PHE A 819 26.04 3.48 -11.79
N GLN A 820 25.90 2.32 -12.44
CA GLN A 820 25.99 2.18 -13.90
C GLN A 820 24.74 1.48 -14.40
N GLN A 821 24.22 1.91 -15.54
CA GLN A 821 23.29 1.10 -16.31
C GLN A 821 23.85 0.82 -17.70
N TYR A 822 23.50 -0.33 -18.24
CA TYR A 822 23.84 -0.77 -19.58
C TYR A 822 22.58 -1.09 -20.37
N GLY A 823 22.58 -0.79 -21.67
CA GLY A 823 21.43 -0.97 -22.55
C GLY A 823 21.69 -0.51 -23.97
N CYS A 824 20.82 -0.89 -24.89
CA CYS A 824 20.82 -0.45 -26.28
C CYS A 824 19.45 0.14 -26.68
N SER A 825 19.37 0.75 -27.86
CA SER A 825 18.14 1.41 -28.32
C SER A 825 17.00 0.40 -28.56
N GLU A 826 17.33 -0.82 -28.95
CA GLU A 826 16.40 -1.90 -29.31
C GLU A 826 15.69 -2.51 -28.08
N THR A 827 16.43 -2.75 -26.99
CA THR A 827 15.90 -3.45 -25.80
C THR A 827 15.68 -2.54 -24.60
N GLY A 828 16.19 -1.30 -24.63
CA GLY A 828 16.21 -0.43 -23.46
C GLY A 828 17.32 -0.82 -22.48
N CYS A 829 17.12 -0.54 -21.20
CA CYS A 829 18.04 -0.97 -20.16
C CYS A 829 18.06 -2.51 -20.06
N ILE A 830 19.27 -3.06 -20.13
CA ILE A 830 19.57 -4.49 -20.07
C ILE A 830 20.04 -4.86 -18.67
N ALA A 831 20.95 -4.07 -18.09
CA ALA A 831 21.59 -4.39 -16.81
C ALA A 831 21.86 -3.13 -15.96
N VAL A 832 21.91 -3.30 -14.64
CA VAL A 832 22.21 -2.23 -13.68
C VAL A 832 23.25 -2.70 -12.66
N ASN A 833 24.27 -1.88 -12.42
CA ASN A 833 25.26 -2.06 -11.37
C ASN A 833 24.95 -1.13 -10.19
N PRO A 834 24.56 -1.66 -9.01
CA PRO A 834 24.22 -0.87 -7.84
C PRO A 834 25.44 -0.38 -7.05
N ASP A 835 26.66 -0.81 -7.35
CA ASP A 835 27.89 -0.31 -6.73
C ASP A 835 29.06 -0.46 -7.70
N LEU A 836 29.26 0.56 -8.54
CA LEU A 836 30.28 0.53 -9.57
C LEU A 836 31.69 0.65 -8.96
N ARG A 837 32.34 -0.51 -8.77
CA ARG A 837 33.72 -0.63 -8.25
C ARG A 837 34.78 -0.81 -9.34
N ARG A 838 34.37 -1.29 -10.50
CA ARG A 838 35.21 -1.43 -11.71
C ARG A 838 34.40 -0.96 -12.91
N ALA A 839 35.04 -0.25 -13.83
CA ALA A 839 34.35 0.38 -14.97
C ALA A 839 33.77 -0.65 -15.96
N ASP A 840 34.40 -1.81 -16.09
CA ASP A 840 34.02 -2.90 -17.00
C ASP A 840 32.84 -3.75 -16.50
N VAL A 841 32.53 -3.71 -15.20
CA VAL A 841 31.40 -4.45 -14.60
C VAL A 841 30.12 -3.64 -14.79
N ILE A 842 29.38 -3.94 -15.84
CA ILE A 842 28.25 -3.11 -16.32
C ILE A 842 26.91 -3.38 -15.61
N GLY A 843 26.75 -4.52 -14.94
CA GLY A 843 25.63 -4.73 -14.02
C GLY A 843 24.96 -6.10 -14.07
N ARG A 844 23.98 -6.31 -13.19
CA ARG A 844 23.11 -7.50 -13.24
C ARG A 844 22.04 -7.31 -14.31
N PRO A 845 21.79 -8.29 -15.18
CA PRO A 845 20.66 -8.26 -16.10
C PRO A 845 19.33 -8.02 -15.38
N LEU A 846 18.48 -7.17 -15.95
CA LEU A 846 17.15 -6.92 -15.43
C LEU A 846 16.26 -8.17 -15.59
N PRO A 847 15.42 -8.52 -14.61
CA PRO A 847 14.63 -9.75 -14.59
C PRO A 847 13.75 -10.03 -15.82
N HIS A 848 13.30 -8.99 -16.53
CA HIS A 848 12.48 -9.15 -17.72
C HIS A 848 13.28 -9.56 -18.98
N HIS A 849 14.62 -9.52 -18.94
CA HIS A 849 15.49 -9.95 -20.02
C HIS A 849 16.13 -11.31 -19.73
N ARG A 850 16.32 -12.10 -20.79
CA ARG A 850 17.27 -13.23 -20.77
C ARG A 850 18.52 -12.81 -21.53
N VAL A 851 19.67 -12.83 -20.86
CA VAL A 851 20.94 -12.39 -21.44
C VAL A 851 21.87 -13.57 -21.59
N ARG A 852 22.46 -13.71 -22.78
CA ARG A 852 23.57 -14.63 -23.08
C ARG A 852 24.83 -13.83 -23.34
N ALA A 853 25.96 -14.29 -22.82
CA ALA A 853 27.29 -13.70 -23.02
C ALA A 853 28.34 -14.82 -22.90
N GLY A 854 29.63 -14.46 -22.94
CA GLY A 854 30.75 -15.38 -22.72
C GLY A 854 30.79 -15.97 -21.32
N GLU A 855 31.63 -16.98 -21.14
CA GLU A 855 31.76 -17.72 -19.87
C GLU A 855 32.70 -17.01 -18.89
N ASP A 856 33.80 -16.47 -19.38
CA ASP A 856 34.82 -15.78 -18.60
C ASP A 856 35.60 -14.76 -19.45
N ALA A 857 36.63 -14.14 -18.85
CA ALA A 857 37.46 -13.14 -19.50
C ALA A 857 38.28 -13.68 -20.67
N ASP A 858 38.63 -14.96 -20.67
CA ASP A 858 39.41 -15.61 -21.72
C ASP A 858 38.50 -16.08 -22.88
N HIS A 859 37.22 -16.30 -22.60
CA HIS A 859 36.19 -16.75 -23.55
C HIS A 859 35.01 -15.77 -23.64
N PRO A 860 35.24 -14.50 -24.00
CA PRO A 860 34.14 -13.55 -24.16
C PRO A 860 33.31 -13.89 -25.39
N ALA A 861 32.00 -13.68 -25.30
CA ALA A 861 31.09 -13.83 -26.43
C ALA A 861 30.19 -12.60 -26.54
N GLU A 862 29.49 -12.48 -27.67
CA GLU A 862 28.56 -11.38 -27.86
C GLU A 862 27.44 -11.41 -26.81
N ILE A 863 27.15 -10.25 -26.23
CA ILE A 863 26.01 -10.02 -25.36
C ILE A 863 24.75 -10.04 -26.24
N VAL A 864 23.93 -11.06 -26.06
CA VAL A 864 22.68 -11.26 -26.79
C VAL A 864 21.53 -11.22 -25.80
N VAL A 865 20.54 -10.38 -26.08
CA VAL A 865 19.32 -10.26 -25.29
C VAL A 865 18.21 -11.00 -26.00
N GLU A 866 17.68 -12.05 -25.37
CA GLU A 866 16.54 -12.80 -25.87
C GLU A 866 15.24 -12.12 -25.40
N GLY A 867 14.33 -11.83 -26.33
CA GLY A 867 13.03 -11.22 -26.04
C GLY A 867 11.92 -11.71 -26.96
N GLU A 868 10.68 -11.26 -26.71
CA GLU A 868 9.47 -11.65 -27.45
C GLU A 868 9.53 -11.33 -28.95
N GLY A 869 10.37 -10.36 -29.36
CA GLY A 869 10.60 -9.97 -30.76
C GLY A 869 11.79 -10.66 -31.46
N GLY A 870 12.40 -11.67 -30.81
CA GLY A 870 13.62 -12.32 -31.28
C GLY A 870 14.88 -11.85 -30.53
N ALA A 871 16.01 -12.49 -30.81
CA ALA A 871 17.29 -12.19 -30.17
C ALA A 871 17.87 -10.87 -30.70
N VAL A 872 18.13 -9.91 -29.81
CA VAL A 872 18.86 -8.68 -30.12
C VAL A 872 20.35 -8.91 -29.87
N ARG A 873 21.11 -8.79 -30.95
CA ARG A 873 22.58 -8.88 -30.97
C ARG A 873 23.15 -7.48 -30.77
N THR A 874 23.80 -7.24 -29.63
CA THR A 874 24.25 -5.89 -29.22
C THR A 874 25.54 -5.44 -29.93
N ALA A 875 26.24 -6.37 -30.57
CA ALA A 875 27.61 -6.22 -31.04
C ALA A 875 28.64 -5.85 -29.94
N ASP A 876 28.28 -6.06 -28.67
CA ASP A 876 29.17 -5.88 -27.52
C ASP A 876 29.65 -7.25 -27.04
N LEU A 877 30.96 -7.44 -26.92
CA LEU A 877 31.58 -8.61 -26.30
C LEU A 877 31.58 -8.47 -24.78
N GLY A 878 31.22 -9.55 -24.10
CA GLY A 878 31.24 -9.61 -22.65
C GLY A 878 31.10 -11.03 -22.13
N TYR A 879 31.10 -11.17 -20.81
CA TYR A 879 30.89 -12.44 -20.12
C TYR A 879 30.12 -12.25 -18.82
N LEU A 880 29.51 -13.33 -18.31
CA LEU A 880 28.84 -13.33 -17.02
C LEU A 880 29.82 -13.78 -15.94
N GLY A 881 30.09 -12.90 -14.97
CA GLY A 881 30.88 -13.24 -13.79
C GLY A 881 30.17 -14.28 -12.90
N PRO A 882 30.92 -14.95 -12.00
CA PRO A 882 30.36 -15.96 -11.09
C PRO A 882 29.32 -15.38 -10.10
N ASP A 883 29.32 -14.08 -9.88
CA ASP A 883 28.34 -13.35 -9.07
C ASP A 883 27.09 -12.94 -9.85
N GLY A 884 27.01 -13.28 -11.14
CA GLY A 884 25.92 -12.92 -12.05
C GLY A 884 25.99 -11.50 -12.60
N MET A 885 27.10 -10.78 -12.39
CA MET A 885 27.33 -9.48 -13.01
C MET A 885 27.80 -9.65 -14.46
N LEU A 886 27.22 -8.88 -15.37
CA LEU A 886 27.68 -8.80 -16.75
C LEU A 886 28.92 -7.90 -16.81
N VAL A 887 29.96 -8.38 -17.48
CA VAL A 887 31.23 -7.66 -17.70
C VAL A 887 31.36 -7.35 -19.18
N PHE A 888 31.60 -6.09 -19.51
CA PHE A 888 31.88 -5.64 -20.88
C PHE A 888 33.37 -5.74 -21.18
N VAL A 889 33.70 -6.20 -22.39
CA VAL A 889 35.08 -6.34 -22.86
C VAL A 889 35.39 -5.33 -23.96
N SER A 890 34.65 -5.38 -25.07
CA SER A 890 34.87 -4.51 -26.24
C SER A 890 33.65 -4.52 -27.16
N ARG A 891 33.57 -3.63 -28.14
CA ARG A 891 32.65 -3.83 -29.28
C ARG A 891 33.30 -4.73 -30.31
N LEU A 892 32.50 -5.60 -30.93
CA LEU A 892 32.95 -6.48 -32.01
C LEU A 892 33.60 -5.66 -33.14
N ASP A 893 32.94 -4.59 -33.57
CA ASP A 893 33.38 -3.74 -34.68
C ASP A 893 34.62 -2.86 -34.36
N ASP A 894 34.94 -2.67 -33.08
CA ASP A 894 36.07 -1.85 -32.64
C ASP A 894 37.32 -2.70 -32.33
N THR A 895 37.21 -4.04 -32.35
CA THR A 895 38.33 -4.93 -32.05
C THR A 895 39.36 -4.87 -33.18
N ILE A 896 40.61 -4.55 -32.84
CA ILE A 896 41.70 -4.38 -33.81
C ILE A 896 42.39 -5.73 -33.98
N ASN A 897 42.45 -6.25 -35.21
CA ASN A 897 43.09 -7.53 -35.48
C ASN A 897 44.53 -7.32 -35.98
N VAL A 898 45.49 -7.50 -35.08
CA VAL A 898 46.92 -7.37 -35.39
C VAL A 898 47.50 -8.78 -35.60
N SER A 899 47.71 -9.16 -36.86
CA SER A 899 48.29 -10.47 -37.24
C SER A 899 47.53 -11.68 -36.70
N GLY A 900 46.20 -11.61 -36.64
CA GLY A 900 45.35 -12.67 -36.10
C GLY A 900 45.11 -12.57 -34.59
N LEU A 901 45.76 -11.63 -33.90
CA LEU A 901 45.60 -11.39 -32.46
C LEU A 901 44.62 -10.23 -32.24
N ASN A 902 43.62 -10.46 -31.39
CA ASN A 902 42.67 -9.43 -31.01
C ASN A 902 43.31 -8.43 -30.05
N VAL A 903 43.27 -7.16 -30.42
CA VAL A 903 43.60 -6.03 -29.55
C VAL A 903 42.32 -5.28 -29.23
N TYR A 904 42.02 -5.16 -27.95
CA TYR A 904 40.89 -4.39 -27.46
C TYR A 904 41.33 -2.94 -27.23
N PRO A 905 40.77 -1.95 -27.95
CA PRO A 905 41.20 -0.54 -27.83
C PRO A 905 41.18 0.00 -26.41
N GLY A 906 40.21 -0.41 -25.60
CA GLY A 906 40.06 0.04 -24.22
C GLY A 906 41.29 -0.27 -23.35
N GLU A 907 41.92 -1.44 -23.52
CA GLU A 907 43.13 -1.80 -22.77
C GLU A 907 44.31 -0.87 -23.11
N VAL A 908 44.43 -0.52 -24.40
CA VAL A 908 45.45 0.41 -24.89
C VAL A 908 45.17 1.82 -24.36
N GLU A 909 43.91 2.25 -24.43
CA GLU A 909 43.45 3.54 -23.94
C GLU A 909 43.70 3.69 -22.44
N ASP A 910 43.37 2.69 -21.63
CA ASP A 910 43.57 2.72 -20.17
C ASP A 910 45.06 2.81 -19.79
N VAL A 911 45.93 2.05 -20.46
CA VAL A 911 47.39 2.12 -20.24
C VAL A 911 47.92 3.50 -20.60
N VAL A 912 47.50 4.04 -21.74
CA VAL A 912 47.91 5.39 -22.20
C VAL A 912 47.40 6.45 -21.24
N MET A 913 46.14 6.37 -20.83
CA MET A 913 45.50 7.31 -19.93
C MET A 913 46.13 7.29 -18.52
N ALA A 914 46.78 6.19 -18.13
CA ALA A 914 47.55 6.11 -16.89
C ALA A 914 48.92 6.83 -16.94
N MET A 915 49.38 7.28 -18.12
CA MET A 915 50.62 8.04 -18.26
C MET A 915 50.45 9.47 -17.71
N PRO A 916 51.34 9.96 -16.81
CA PRO A 916 51.24 11.30 -16.27
C PRO A 916 51.19 12.39 -17.36
N GLY A 917 50.21 13.30 -17.25
CA GLY A 917 50.02 14.42 -18.18
C GLY A 917 49.08 14.12 -19.35
N VAL A 918 48.70 12.87 -19.61
CA VAL A 918 47.69 12.51 -20.62
C VAL A 918 46.29 12.77 -20.06
N THR A 919 45.40 13.36 -20.87
CA THR A 919 44.06 13.82 -20.45
C THR A 919 42.90 13.15 -21.16
N ASP A 920 43.11 12.64 -22.38
CA ASP A 920 42.13 11.91 -23.18
C ASP A 920 42.86 11.00 -24.18
N ALA A 921 42.29 9.85 -24.54
CA ALA A 921 42.88 8.91 -25.50
C ALA A 921 41.81 8.11 -26.26
N VAL A 922 42.08 7.83 -27.53
CA VAL A 922 41.30 6.90 -28.36
C VAL A 922 42.22 6.07 -29.24
N ALA A 923 42.11 4.75 -29.13
CA ALA A 923 42.77 3.79 -30.00
C ALA A 923 41.79 3.34 -31.11
N PHE A 924 42.32 3.14 -32.32
CA PHE A 924 41.55 2.71 -33.47
C PHE A 924 42.40 1.87 -34.43
N ALA A 925 41.72 1.02 -35.21
CA ALA A 925 42.35 0.21 -36.23
C ALA A 925 42.80 1.09 -37.40
N ARG A 926 44.02 0.83 -37.88
CA ARG A 926 44.51 1.35 -39.16
C ARG A 926 44.94 0.17 -40.03
N PRO A 927 44.52 0.10 -41.31
CA PRO A 927 45.01 -0.91 -42.23
C PRO A 927 46.54 -0.90 -42.33
N ASP A 928 47.14 -2.08 -42.26
CA ASP A 928 48.59 -2.31 -42.38
C ASP A 928 48.86 -3.45 -43.36
N PRO A 929 49.68 -3.25 -44.41
CA PRO A 929 49.92 -4.26 -45.44
C PRO A 929 50.49 -5.59 -44.95
N PHE A 930 51.11 -5.62 -43.76
CA PHE A 930 51.79 -6.80 -43.24
C PHE A 930 51.04 -7.44 -42.07
N ALA A 931 50.48 -6.63 -41.18
CA ALA A 931 49.78 -7.10 -39.98
C ALA A 931 48.26 -7.22 -40.18
N GLY A 932 47.72 -6.84 -41.34
CA GLY A 932 46.29 -6.67 -41.57
C GLY A 932 45.82 -5.33 -41.01
N GLU A 933 45.85 -5.19 -39.68
CA GLU A 933 45.64 -3.94 -38.98
C GLU A 933 46.76 -3.65 -37.99
N ARG A 934 46.92 -2.37 -37.63
CA ARG A 934 47.75 -1.92 -36.51
C ARG A 934 46.99 -0.95 -35.63
N VAL A 935 47.36 -0.96 -34.35
CA VAL A 935 46.87 0.00 -33.36
C VAL A 935 47.42 1.39 -33.67
N THR A 936 46.52 2.36 -33.88
CA THR A 936 46.85 3.79 -33.95
C THR A 936 46.15 4.51 -32.80
N LEU A 937 46.82 5.51 -32.23
CA LEU A 937 46.36 6.24 -31.07
C LEU A 937 46.26 7.74 -31.36
N LEU A 938 45.14 8.35 -30.99
CA LEU A 938 45.00 9.79 -30.82
C LEU A 938 44.86 10.10 -29.33
N PHE A 939 45.63 11.05 -28.83
CA PHE A 939 45.58 11.42 -27.41
C PHE A 939 45.71 12.93 -27.21
N SER A 940 45.25 13.44 -26.08
CA SER A 940 45.55 14.80 -25.63
C SER A 940 46.34 14.76 -24.33
N ALA A 941 47.22 15.74 -24.14
CA ALA A 941 48.04 15.85 -22.94
C ALA A 941 48.28 17.32 -22.58
N GLU A 942 48.58 17.59 -21.31
CA GLU A 942 48.83 18.93 -20.77
C GLU A 942 50.11 19.58 -21.35
N ALA A 943 51.09 18.76 -21.72
CA ALA A 943 52.32 19.16 -22.39
C ALA A 943 52.60 18.23 -23.59
N PRO A 944 53.45 18.64 -24.55
CA PRO A 944 53.88 17.77 -25.63
C PRO A 944 54.57 16.49 -25.11
N VAL A 945 54.07 15.33 -25.52
CA VAL A 945 54.63 14.01 -25.18
C VAL A 945 55.31 13.41 -26.41
N PRO A 946 56.62 13.15 -26.38
CA PRO A 946 57.31 12.48 -27.48
C PRO A 946 56.71 11.09 -27.76
N PRO A 947 56.44 10.72 -29.03
CA PRO A 947 55.86 9.41 -29.35
C PRO A 947 56.64 8.21 -28.82
N ARG A 948 57.96 8.32 -28.68
CA ARG A 948 58.81 7.26 -28.10
C ARG A 948 58.53 7.04 -26.62
N ASP A 949 58.37 8.10 -25.85
CA ASP A 949 58.13 8.01 -24.40
C ASP A 949 56.78 7.35 -24.11
N LEU A 950 55.76 7.67 -24.92
CA LEU A 950 54.46 7.03 -24.85
C LEU A 950 54.52 5.54 -25.23
N GLN A 951 55.27 5.19 -26.27
CA GLN A 951 55.46 3.80 -26.66
C GLN A 951 56.25 3.00 -25.62
N ASP A 952 57.28 3.58 -25.01
CA ASP A 952 58.06 2.96 -23.94
C ASP A 952 57.24 2.79 -22.67
N TRP A 953 56.33 3.72 -22.38
CA TRP A 953 55.32 3.56 -21.34
C TRP A 953 54.40 2.36 -21.64
N CYS A 954 53.84 2.30 -22.85
CA CYS A 954 52.95 1.21 -23.26
C CYS A 954 53.63 -0.16 -23.19
N ARG A 955 54.90 -0.29 -23.61
CA ARG A 955 55.66 -1.56 -23.58
C ARG A 955 55.86 -2.16 -22.19
N ARG A 956 55.69 -1.37 -21.13
CA ARG A 956 55.78 -1.87 -19.75
C ARG A 956 54.55 -2.67 -19.33
N TRP A 957 53.41 -2.44 -19.99
CA TRP A 957 52.10 -2.92 -19.57
C TRP A 957 51.34 -3.70 -20.65
N LEU A 958 51.69 -3.50 -21.92
CA LEU A 958 51.02 -4.10 -23.08
C LEU A 958 51.94 -5.07 -23.83
N ALA A 959 51.35 -6.10 -24.43
CA ALA A 959 52.05 -6.99 -25.34
C ALA A 959 52.47 -6.25 -26.63
N GLY A 960 53.53 -6.72 -27.30
CA GLY A 960 54.14 -6.00 -28.43
C GLY A 960 53.17 -5.68 -29.59
N HIS A 961 52.15 -6.49 -29.81
CA HIS A 961 51.13 -6.28 -30.86
C HIS A 961 50.04 -5.26 -30.46
N GLN A 962 49.89 -4.97 -29.17
CA GLN A 962 48.95 -3.97 -28.62
C GLN A 962 49.54 -2.56 -28.57
N VAL A 963 50.88 -2.45 -28.56
CA VAL A 963 51.57 -1.15 -28.49
C VAL A 963 51.26 -0.32 -29.74
N PRO A 964 50.78 0.93 -29.60
CA PRO A 964 50.45 1.79 -30.74
C PRO A 964 51.64 1.97 -31.70
N GLY A 965 51.46 1.53 -32.95
CA GLY A 965 52.46 1.72 -33.99
C GLY A 965 52.65 3.19 -34.35
N GLN A 966 51.59 3.99 -34.17
CA GLN A 966 51.60 5.45 -34.27
C GLN A 966 50.74 6.07 -33.17
N ALA A 967 51.19 7.19 -32.63
CA ALA A 967 50.48 7.98 -31.63
C ALA A 967 50.56 9.46 -32.01
N VAL A 968 49.42 10.15 -32.04
CA VAL A 968 49.32 11.57 -32.41
C VAL A 968 48.65 12.36 -31.30
N GLN A 969 49.34 13.41 -30.84
CA GLN A 969 48.82 14.34 -29.86
C GLN A 969 47.93 15.40 -30.53
N VAL A 970 46.72 15.59 -30.01
CA VAL A 970 45.74 16.60 -30.44
C VAL A 970 45.30 17.48 -29.28
N SER A 971 44.76 18.67 -29.57
CA SER A 971 44.24 19.57 -28.54
C SER A 971 42.95 19.06 -27.89
N ALA A 972 42.10 18.36 -28.65
CA ALA A 972 40.91 17.69 -28.15
C ALA A 972 40.50 16.56 -29.10
N ILE A 973 40.01 15.45 -28.54
CA ILE A 973 39.51 14.32 -29.33
C ILE A 973 38.10 14.66 -29.87
N PRO A 974 37.83 14.47 -31.18
CA PRO A 974 36.51 14.73 -31.75
C PRO A 974 35.42 13.84 -31.13
N ARG A 975 34.31 14.46 -30.71
CA ARG A 975 33.13 13.78 -30.13
C ARG A 975 31.87 14.17 -30.90
N GLN A 976 30.91 13.26 -30.93
CA GLN A 976 29.57 13.48 -31.50
C GLN A 976 28.72 14.36 -30.56
N ALA A 977 27.57 14.86 -31.04
CA ALA A 977 26.66 15.72 -30.27
C ALA A 977 26.12 15.07 -28.98
N ASN A 978 26.13 13.74 -28.91
CA ASN A 978 25.77 12.95 -27.72
C ASN A 978 26.97 12.70 -26.77
N GLY A 979 28.14 13.28 -27.05
CA GLY A 979 29.37 13.14 -26.26
C GLY A 979 30.19 11.87 -26.54
N LYS A 980 29.71 10.96 -27.39
CA LYS A 980 30.42 9.71 -27.74
C LYS A 980 31.53 9.95 -28.77
N ILE A 981 32.55 9.09 -28.75
CA ILE A 981 33.59 9.04 -29.77
C ILE A 981 33.19 8.00 -30.83
N SER A 982 33.30 8.37 -32.10
CA SER A 982 33.20 7.43 -33.22
C SER A 982 34.61 7.08 -33.71
N ARG A 983 35.11 5.87 -33.40
CA ARG A 983 36.46 5.43 -33.81
C ARG A 983 36.64 5.43 -35.32
N ARG A 984 35.58 5.09 -36.07
CA ARG A 984 35.57 5.18 -37.53
C ARG A 984 35.73 6.60 -38.04
N GLU A 985 34.94 7.55 -37.52
CA GLU A 985 35.04 8.96 -37.94
C GLU A 985 36.41 9.53 -37.57
N VAL A 986 36.94 9.15 -36.42
CA VAL A 986 38.29 9.48 -35.98
C VAL A 986 39.34 8.91 -36.94
N ALA A 987 39.23 7.64 -37.32
CA ALA A 987 40.11 7.00 -38.30
C ALA A 987 40.03 7.65 -39.68
N GLU A 988 38.83 7.99 -40.17
CA GLU A 988 38.60 8.68 -41.44
C GLU A 988 39.20 10.09 -41.45
N ARG A 989 39.00 10.86 -40.37
CA ARG A 989 39.61 12.20 -40.18
C ARG A 989 41.14 12.13 -40.08
N TYR A 990 41.65 11.07 -39.45
CA TYR A 990 43.09 10.82 -39.38
C TYR A 990 43.67 10.50 -40.76
N CYS A 991 43.05 9.56 -41.49
CA CYS A 991 43.49 9.16 -42.83
C CYS A 991 43.38 10.29 -43.87
N SER A 992 42.41 11.20 -43.71
CA SER A 992 42.26 12.37 -44.58
C SER A 992 43.18 13.54 -44.22
N GLY A 993 44.00 13.44 -43.16
CA GLY A 993 44.90 14.50 -42.71
C GLY A 993 44.19 15.70 -42.05
N ALA A 994 42.90 15.57 -41.72
CA ALA A 994 42.10 16.63 -41.12
C ALA A 994 42.43 16.87 -39.62
N LEU A 995 43.20 15.97 -39.01
CA LEU A 995 43.72 16.09 -37.65
C LEU A 995 45.20 16.52 -37.74
N ALA A 996 45.44 17.83 -37.82
CA ALA A 996 46.79 18.37 -37.92
C ALA A 996 47.58 18.15 -36.60
N GLU A 997 48.84 17.74 -36.71
CA GLU A 997 49.79 17.64 -35.60
C GLU A 997 49.88 18.98 -34.86
N ALA A 998 49.79 18.96 -33.53
CA ALA A 998 50.31 20.06 -32.72
C ALA A 998 51.84 20.10 -32.91
N ARG A 999 52.32 20.81 -33.93
CA ARG A 999 53.75 21.09 -34.08
C ARG A 999 54.21 21.90 -32.86
N ALA A 1000 55.33 21.43 -32.30
CA ALA A 1000 56.01 21.90 -31.10
C ALA A 1000 56.14 23.43 -30.99
#